data_AF-A0A2E5ECP3-F1
#
_entry.id   AF-A0A2E5ECP3-F1
#
_cell.length_a   1.000
_cell.length_b   1.000
_cell.length_c   1.000
_cell.angle_alpha   90.00
_cell.angle_beta   90.00
_cell.angle_gamma   90.00
#
_symmetry.space_group_name_H-M   'P 1'
#
loop_
_entity.id
_entity.type
_entity.pdbx_description
1 polymer ?
#
loop_
_entity_poly.entity_id
_entity_poly.type
_entity_poly.pdbx_seq_one_letter_code
_entity_poly.pdbx_strand_id
1 'polypeptide(L)'
;MSMRRPLIAAGCAAALSAIVSQAYALQEPTQAMPAETVMAGSGSSKSDFPDFKSVTKDYTEVISTADGQAGMYNLFVNEKTGKVLAELPRNFERQKIFLAYTIAGGIDESGVQFGDMYAYWKRFGKRLALIQPNFSVRSTGDTQSKAGHKRVHTDRVILDVPILSMGPKGGPVIDLSSLMVNQSTKFFGGATSGANTKLAKIAKAKTFPSNVELAFEMPLRGGKFGTIYYSIAEIPENTGYKPRAADERLGYFVTSHRDIGDASDETPWKRYINRWHLEKADSSLKLSPPKKPIVFYIEHTTPVRYRRWVRDGVLEWNKAFEKVGIINAIEVYQQDAGTGAHMEKDPEDARYNFILWTNSDMGFAIGPSRVHPKTGQILDADIVMDEGFITGWSKTWEDLVPQIAMENFGPETYAWLETRPEYDPRVTLVPAPQQEAVRQQLAREAVLRANGKLPGHHQMMTASDPTLMGDDKFDGLSGRVSQVNGACQHASCKAFDVALFRLNYEMLMSLKAPSSKEEGDKTKADPISGTWNGEASFSGPGGDTHEMPFTMELELHSDNSVTGTMSMGPMGDQEIRGEWDVDSATLTILPSDTEESEDPMVLTLEENRLNGAISEDAFSMSIWAEREMPAASSSSSSDEGDDNEADDHSHDHDHDHVMNDDHDHADEEESDAKVVSAAKTGKASRKGDIQLIDGVPESFIGPQLKDVIMHEVGHTLGLRHNFKGSRVYDLDEMNAEEMKGKAIGGSVMDYLPVNINYGENANQGDYTMVTIGPYDYWVIEYGYGKNPKEVLKRVAEPQLAYATDEDTWGPDPTARRFDNAKNPLDYADSQVALVKDLRGKIIDEMVEDGESWSESRKAYDLLLGKHASAVGIASNWIGGSYLNRHKKGDPDAVRPIENIPAEQQRRALRFVLDNTMYDECYGLTPELLHRMTVDKWYDQGGMRFIYQDETYPVHSKISGVQSMALSQIINPTTLQRIYDNEFRAMGEEDVLTLPETMESVRAVVWTELESDPDNGVNNRNPYVSSLRRNLQRAHIDRLIDMSMPGNGMGSAAAPVSNLSRMQLREILSDIEGVKTRRLDAYSKAHLAEAKSKIERALDAQYMYNTNDLGSISIDLGGMFMQEQADQED
;
A
#
# COMPACT_ATOMS: atom_id res chain seq x y z
N MET A 1 -11.42 51.93 45.99
CA MET A 1 -12.77 52.39 46.43
C MET A 1 -13.59 51.14 46.76
N SER A 2 -14.10 50.98 47.99
CA SER A 2 -15.47 51.31 48.45
C SER A 2 -16.55 50.38 47.83
N MET A 3 -17.34 49.55 48.57
CA MET A 3 -18.35 49.82 49.63
C MET A 3 -19.49 50.76 49.17
N ARG A 4 -20.82 50.53 49.37
CA ARG A 4 -21.70 49.49 50.03
C ARG A 4 -22.94 49.22 49.08
N ARG A 5 -23.87 48.25 49.19
CA ARG A 5 -24.79 47.73 50.27
C ARG A 5 -25.77 48.79 50.85
N PRO A 6 -26.98 48.48 51.41
CA PRO A 6 -27.75 47.21 51.53
C PRO A 6 -29.34 47.34 51.44
N LEU A 7 -30.09 46.35 51.99
CA LEU A 7 -31.53 46.28 52.44
C LEU A 7 -32.61 45.76 51.45
N ILE A 8 -33.63 44.89 51.74
CA ILE A 8 -34.29 44.29 52.96
C ILE A 8 -35.39 45.20 53.59
N ALA A 9 -36.64 44.82 53.95
CA ALA A 9 -37.36 43.54 54.28
C ALA A 9 -38.88 43.62 53.85
N ALA A 10 -39.92 42.84 54.26
CA ALA A 10 -40.19 41.61 55.07
C ALA A 10 -41.69 41.15 54.90
N GLY A 11 -42.05 39.91 55.32
CA GLY A 11 -43.46 39.46 55.56
C GLY A 11 -43.66 37.93 55.35
N CYS A 12 -43.67 37.04 56.35
CA CYS A 12 -44.59 36.79 57.50
C CYS A 12 -45.84 35.95 57.14
N ALA A 13 -46.21 34.87 57.85
CA ALA A 13 -45.60 34.06 58.93
C ALA A 13 -46.22 32.62 58.87
N ALA A 14 -46.26 31.66 59.83
CA ALA A 14 -45.90 31.41 61.24
C ALA A 14 -46.03 29.87 61.50
N ALA A 15 -45.70 29.21 62.63
CA ALA A 15 -44.64 29.31 63.66
C ALA A 15 -44.77 28.11 64.66
N LEU A 16 -43.72 27.79 65.45
CA LEU A 16 -43.69 26.87 66.63
C LEU A 16 -43.85 25.35 66.35
N SER A 17 -43.22 24.37 67.05
CA SER A 17 -42.24 24.31 68.19
C SER A 17 -41.80 22.84 68.45
N ALA A 18 -40.68 22.44 69.09
CA ALA A 18 -39.43 23.12 69.50
C ALA A 18 -38.34 22.11 70.04
N ILE A 19 -37.10 22.19 69.52
CA ILE A 19 -35.74 22.13 70.16
C ILE A 19 -35.36 21.04 71.23
N VAL A 20 -34.18 20.38 71.09
CA VAL A 20 -33.03 20.25 72.07
C VAL A 20 -32.13 18.96 71.94
N SER A 21 -30.85 19.19 71.63
CA SER A 21 -29.54 18.56 72.02
C SER A 21 -29.23 17.03 72.23
N GLN A 22 -28.18 16.60 71.50
CA GLN A 22 -26.89 15.96 71.93
C GLN A 22 -26.74 14.52 72.55
N ALA A 23 -25.93 13.71 71.82
CA ALA A 23 -24.69 13.00 72.25
C ALA A 23 -24.69 11.52 72.77
N TYR A 24 -23.52 10.88 72.57
CA TYR A 24 -23.05 9.52 73.01
C TYR A 24 -23.82 8.29 72.45
N ALA A 25 -23.34 7.05 72.57
CA ALA A 25 -22.01 6.44 72.28
C ALA A 25 -22.09 4.89 72.33
N LEU A 26 -21.08 4.19 71.77
CA LEU A 26 -20.64 2.80 72.02
C LEU A 26 -21.62 1.78 72.68
N GLN A 27 -21.95 0.69 71.96
CA GLN A 27 -21.93 -0.67 72.57
C GLN A 27 -21.92 -1.84 71.56
N GLU A 28 -21.09 -2.85 71.87
CA GLU A 28 -21.23 -4.27 71.46
C GLU A 28 -21.83 -5.07 72.66
N PRO A 29 -21.79 -6.43 72.73
CA PRO A 29 -22.58 -7.37 71.93
C PRO A 29 -23.29 -8.47 72.76
N THR A 30 -24.44 -8.97 72.30
CA THR A 30 -25.10 -10.24 72.71
C THR A 30 -26.08 -10.63 71.61
N GLN A 31 -26.50 -11.87 71.31
CA GLN A 31 -26.13 -13.27 71.58
C GLN A 31 -27.43 -14.09 71.32
N ALA A 32 -27.36 -15.04 70.37
CA ALA A 32 -28.03 -16.35 70.39
C ALA A 32 -29.57 -16.53 70.31
N MET A 33 -29.97 -17.26 69.24
CA MET A 33 -30.88 -18.42 69.27
C MET A 33 -32.41 -18.16 69.38
N PRO A 34 -33.29 -19.11 68.96
CA PRO A 34 -33.03 -20.51 68.58
C PRO A 34 -33.11 -20.81 67.08
N ALA A 35 -32.61 -21.99 66.71
CA ALA A 35 -32.91 -22.64 65.44
C ALA A 35 -34.24 -23.41 65.54
N GLU A 36 -35.09 -23.34 64.52
CA GLU A 36 -36.18 -24.29 64.33
C GLU A 36 -35.79 -25.36 63.30
N THR A 37 -35.98 -26.62 63.69
CA THR A 37 -35.57 -27.79 62.93
C THR A 37 -36.56 -28.07 61.79
N VAL A 38 -36.31 -27.51 60.61
CA VAL A 38 -36.98 -27.98 59.39
C VAL A 38 -36.48 -29.39 59.09
N MET A 39 -37.34 -30.37 59.36
CA MET A 39 -37.06 -31.80 59.24
C MET A 39 -36.56 -32.18 57.84
N ALA A 40 -35.63 -33.13 57.77
CA ALA A 40 -35.11 -33.69 56.52
C ALA A 40 -36.17 -34.52 55.78
N GLY A 41 -37.11 -33.84 55.12
CA GLY A 41 -38.02 -34.46 54.16
C GLY A 41 -37.24 -34.96 52.96
N SER A 42 -37.13 -36.28 52.80
CA SER A 42 -36.45 -36.95 51.69
C SER A 42 -37.26 -36.88 50.38
N GLY A 43 -37.68 -35.67 49.98
CA GLY A 43 -38.22 -35.40 48.66
C GLY A 43 -37.06 -35.31 47.66
N SER A 44 -37.04 -36.19 46.67
CA SER A 44 -36.13 -36.02 45.54
C SER A 44 -36.47 -34.71 44.83
N SER A 45 -35.55 -33.74 44.86
CA SER A 45 -35.67 -32.52 44.06
C SER A 45 -35.72 -32.91 42.59
N LYS A 46 -36.91 -32.84 41.98
CA LYS A 46 -37.03 -32.91 40.51
C LYS A 46 -36.13 -31.83 39.94
N SER A 47 -35.27 -32.20 39.00
CA SER A 47 -34.40 -31.26 38.31
C SER A 47 -35.23 -30.09 37.77
N ASP A 48 -34.76 -28.87 38.02
CA ASP A 48 -35.35 -27.65 37.45
C ASP A 48 -35.23 -27.57 35.91
N PHE A 49 -34.48 -28.50 35.33
CA PHE A 49 -34.18 -28.62 33.90
C PHE A 49 -34.53 -30.02 33.37
N PRO A 50 -34.90 -30.15 32.08
CA PRO A 50 -35.01 -31.44 31.38
C PRO A 50 -33.81 -32.38 31.60
N ASP A 51 -34.07 -33.68 31.52
CA ASP A 51 -33.02 -34.70 31.59
C ASP A 51 -32.03 -34.56 30.43
N PHE A 52 -30.74 -34.74 30.70
CA PHE A 52 -29.67 -34.56 29.72
C PHE A 52 -29.88 -35.40 28.46
N LYS A 53 -30.21 -36.70 28.60
CA LYS A 53 -30.41 -37.61 27.48
C LYS A 53 -31.66 -37.28 26.67
N SER A 54 -32.63 -36.58 27.25
CA SER A 54 -33.79 -36.07 26.52
C SER A 54 -33.46 -34.87 25.63
N VAL A 55 -32.44 -34.09 25.99
CA VAL A 55 -31.97 -32.92 25.22
C VAL A 55 -30.95 -33.32 24.16
N THR A 56 -30.03 -34.24 24.46
CA THR A 56 -28.98 -34.71 23.53
C THR A 56 -29.37 -35.93 22.68
N LYS A 57 -30.62 -36.42 22.79
CA LYS A 57 -31.10 -37.67 22.15
C LYS A 57 -30.68 -37.86 20.69
N ASP A 58 -30.77 -36.78 19.91
CA ASP A 58 -30.53 -36.78 18.47
C ASP A 58 -29.21 -36.06 18.11
N TYR A 59 -28.24 -35.99 19.03
CA TYR A 59 -26.92 -35.36 18.85
C TYR A 59 -25.77 -36.35 19.07
N THR A 60 -24.71 -36.24 18.27
CA THR A 60 -23.45 -36.99 18.40
C THR A 60 -22.44 -36.20 19.24
N GLU A 61 -21.73 -36.85 20.16
CA GLU A 61 -20.65 -36.23 20.95
C GLU A 61 -19.40 -35.99 20.09
N VAL A 62 -18.80 -34.81 20.18
CA VAL A 62 -17.59 -34.46 19.40
C VAL A 62 -16.35 -34.89 20.15
N ILE A 63 -15.49 -35.68 19.50
CA ILE A 63 -14.18 -36.10 19.98
C ILE A 63 -13.13 -35.59 18.98
N SER A 64 -12.25 -34.69 19.42
CA SER A 64 -11.23 -34.04 18.56
C SER A 64 -9.79 -34.35 18.97
N THR A 65 -9.61 -35.18 19.99
CA THR A 65 -8.33 -35.57 20.58
C THR A 65 -8.15 -37.08 20.41
N ALA A 66 -7.06 -37.50 19.75
CA ALA A 66 -6.82 -38.91 19.44
C ALA A 66 -6.58 -39.79 20.69
N ASP A 67 -6.20 -39.18 21.80
CA ASP A 67 -6.04 -39.80 23.12
C ASP A 67 -7.30 -39.70 24.01
N GLY A 68 -8.38 -39.08 23.51
CA GLY A 68 -9.63 -38.88 24.25
C GLY A 68 -9.54 -37.86 25.39
N GLN A 69 -8.51 -37.00 25.43
CA GLN A 69 -8.45 -35.92 26.42
C GLN A 69 -9.71 -35.05 26.37
N ALA A 70 -10.30 -34.81 27.55
CA ALA A 70 -11.54 -34.06 27.69
C ALA A 70 -11.36 -32.59 27.23
N GLY A 71 -12.12 -32.20 26.22
CA GLY A 71 -12.17 -30.83 25.73
C GLY A 71 -12.76 -29.83 26.73
N MET A 72 -12.43 -28.55 26.54
CA MET A 72 -12.79 -27.41 27.40
C MET A 72 -14.31 -27.32 27.61
N TYR A 73 -15.09 -27.43 26.54
CA TYR A 73 -16.53 -27.68 26.59
C TYR A 73 -16.85 -29.03 25.92
N ASN A 74 -17.85 -29.74 26.44
CA ASN A 74 -18.30 -30.98 25.83
C ASN A 74 -19.32 -30.66 24.72
N LEU A 75 -18.91 -30.80 23.46
CA LEU A 75 -19.74 -30.43 22.31
C LEU A 75 -20.59 -31.62 21.84
N PHE A 76 -21.81 -31.33 21.42
CA PHE A 76 -22.74 -32.28 20.84
C PHE A 76 -23.35 -31.69 19.56
N VAL A 77 -23.31 -32.41 18.45
CA VAL A 77 -23.71 -31.94 17.11
C VAL A 77 -24.88 -32.73 16.56
N ASN A 78 -25.91 -32.04 16.05
CA ASN A 78 -27.01 -32.63 15.29
C ASN A 78 -26.86 -32.26 13.82
N GLU A 79 -26.26 -33.17 13.05
CA GLU A 79 -25.96 -33.01 11.61
C GLU A 79 -27.20 -32.66 10.79
N LYS A 80 -28.37 -33.21 11.16
CA LYS A 80 -29.65 -32.99 10.47
C LYS A 80 -30.21 -31.57 10.61
N THR A 81 -29.71 -30.78 11.55
CA THR A 81 -30.22 -29.42 11.84
C THR A 81 -29.10 -28.37 11.96
N GLY A 82 -27.84 -28.75 11.75
CA GLY A 82 -26.67 -27.86 11.91
C GLY A 82 -26.42 -27.39 13.35
N LYS A 83 -27.13 -27.96 14.35
CA LYS A 83 -27.13 -27.47 15.73
C LYS A 83 -25.98 -28.01 16.56
N VAL A 84 -25.42 -27.13 17.38
CA VAL A 84 -24.36 -27.43 18.36
C VAL A 84 -24.86 -27.12 19.77
N LEU A 85 -24.79 -28.10 20.66
CA LEU A 85 -24.92 -27.89 22.11
C LEU A 85 -23.53 -27.98 22.76
N ALA A 86 -23.35 -27.28 23.87
CA ALA A 86 -22.15 -27.36 24.69
C ALA A 86 -22.49 -27.55 26.17
N GLU A 87 -21.90 -28.56 26.81
CA GLU A 87 -21.78 -28.61 28.28
C GLU A 87 -20.51 -27.86 28.71
N LEU A 88 -20.68 -26.80 29.50
CA LEU A 88 -19.57 -26.07 30.11
C LEU A 88 -19.07 -26.80 31.37
N PRO A 89 -17.81 -26.66 31.80
CA PRO A 89 -17.30 -27.35 32.99
C PRO A 89 -17.86 -26.73 34.28
N ARG A 90 -17.84 -27.46 35.41
CA ARG A 90 -18.44 -27.02 36.69
C ARG A 90 -17.93 -25.66 37.20
N ASN A 91 -16.72 -25.26 36.81
CA ASN A 91 -16.05 -24.03 37.20
C ASN A 91 -16.25 -22.86 36.19
N PHE A 92 -17.20 -22.95 35.26
CA PHE A 92 -17.40 -21.97 34.18
C PHE A 92 -17.43 -20.50 34.63
N GLU A 93 -18.02 -20.17 35.79
CA GLU A 93 -18.08 -18.79 36.32
C GLU A 93 -16.71 -18.23 36.77
N ARG A 94 -15.66 -19.06 36.79
CA ARG A 94 -14.28 -18.66 37.08
C ARG A 94 -13.41 -18.60 35.83
N GLN A 95 -13.82 -19.23 34.73
CA GLN A 95 -13.06 -19.20 33.48
C GLN A 95 -13.18 -17.82 32.84
N LYS A 96 -12.04 -17.29 32.39
CA LYS A 96 -11.97 -16.12 31.50
C LYS A 96 -11.65 -16.63 30.12
N ILE A 97 -12.53 -16.31 29.19
CA ILE A 97 -12.43 -16.77 27.81
C ILE A 97 -12.04 -15.63 26.89
N PHE A 98 -11.18 -15.97 25.95
CA PHE A 98 -10.94 -15.22 24.74
C PHE A 98 -11.89 -15.77 23.69
N LEU A 99 -12.68 -14.89 23.06
CA LEU A 99 -13.58 -15.22 21.96
C LEU A 99 -13.08 -14.46 20.73
N ALA A 100 -12.25 -15.11 19.93
CA ALA A 100 -11.86 -14.63 18.60
C ALA A 100 -12.90 -15.05 17.56
N TYR A 101 -13.07 -14.23 16.52
CA TYR A 101 -14.00 -14.53 15.43
C TYR A 101 -13.56 -13.91 14.10
N THR A 102 -13.78 -14.66 13.03
CA THR A 102 -13.26 -14.44 11.67
C THR A 102 -14.33 -14.83 10.65
N ILE A 103 -14.37 -14.19 9.47
CA ILE A 103 -15.12 -14.73 8.33
C ILE A 103 -14.12 -15.52 7.47
N ALA A 104 -14.18 -16.84 7.57
CA ALA A 104 -13.20 -17.79 7.03
C ALA A 104 -13.38 -18.09 5.52
N GLY A 105 -14.48 -17.65 4.91
CA GLY A 105 -14.76 -17.95 3.51
C GLY A 105 -16.00 -17.25 2.97
N GLY A 106 -16.07 -17.11 1.65
CA GLY A 106 -17.25 -16.61 0.92
C GLY A 106 -17.36 -15.10 0.82
N ILE A 107 -16.46 -14.36 1.47
CA ILE A 107 -16.23 -12.93 1.23
C ILE A 107 -14.89 -12.78 0.50
N ASP A 108 -14.65 -11.61 -0.09
CA ASP A 108 -13.46 -11.41 -0.92
C ASP A 108 -12.23 -11.18 -0.01
N GLU A 109 -12.47 -10.82 1.25
CA GLU A 109 -11.45 -10.55 2.28
C GLU A 109 -11.45 -11.63 3.39
N SER A 110 -11.61 -12.89 2.97
CA SER A 110 -11.73 -14.04 3.87
C SER A 110 -10.45 -14.30 4.66
N GLY A 111 -10.58 -14.83 5.88
CA GLY A 111 -9.47 -15.12 6.79
C GLY A 111 -9.00 -13.94 7.65
N VAL A 112 -9.27 -12.69 7.24
CA VAL A 112 -8.91 -11.50 8.01
C VAL A 112 -9.57 -11.53 9.40
N GLN A 113 -8.78 -11.33 10.46
CA GLN A 113 -9.22 -11.37 11.86
C GLN A 113 -10.27 -10.29 12.16
N PHE A 114 -11.55 -10.64 12.00
CA PHE A 114 -12.65 -9.69 12.10
C PHE A 114 -12.71 -9.05 13.50
N GLY A 115 -12.83 -9.88 14.54
CA GLY A 115 -13.06 -9.41 15.90
C GLY A 115 -12.51 -10.32 16.98
N ASP A 116 -12.51 -9.77 18.19
CA ASP A 116 -12.13 -10.49 19.40
C ASP A 116 -12.80 -9.87 20.64
N MET A 117 -13.06 -10.70 21.64
CA MET A 117 -13.64 -10.26 22.90
C MET A 117 -13.13 -11.06 24.09
N TYR A 118 -12.83 -10.35 25.17
CA TYR A 118 -12.53 -10.92 26.47
C TYR A 118 -13.80 -11.02 27.30
N ALA A 119 -14.19 -12.23 27.68
CA ALA A 119 -15.47 -12.48 28.35
C ALA A 119 -15.37 -13.51 29.49
N TYR A 120 -16.46 -13.64 30.24
CA TYR A 120 -16.69 -14.75 31.16
C TYR A 120 -18.19 -15.08 31.21
N TRP A 121 -18.51 -16.27 31.68
CA TRP A 121 -19.89 -16.75 31.82
C TRP A 121 -20.44 -16.46 33.22
N LYS A 122 -21.71 -16.09 33.31
CA LYS A 122 -22.41 -15.89 34.60
C LYS A 122 -23.85 -16.39 34.54
N ARG A 123 -24.27 -17.14 35.55
CA ARG A 123 -25.61 -17.73 35.64
C ARG A 123 -26.61 -16.76 36.26
N PHE A 124 -27.78 -16.67 35.62
CA PHE A 124 -28.96 -15.95 36.11
C PHE A 124 -30.16 -16.91 36.13
N GLY A 125 -30.31 -17.67 37.22
CA GLY A 125 -31.38 -18.63 37.41
C GLY A 125 -31.33 -19.81 36.42
N LYS A 126 -32.18 -19.76 35.39
CA LYS A 126 -32.26 -20.74 34.29
C LYS A 126 -31.63 -20.24 32.97
N ARG A 127 -30.90 -19.13 33.01
CA ARG A 127 -30.21 -18.52 31.86
C ARG A 127 -28.73 -18.30 32.18
N LEU A 128 -27.92 -18.18 31.14
CA LEU A 128 -26.48 -17.99 31.19
C LEU A 128 -26.11 -16.78 30.32
N ALA A 129 -25.48 -15.77 30.92
CA ALA A 129 -25.08 -14.54 30.24
C ALA A 129 -23.58 -14.55 29.92
N LEU A 130 -23.24 -14.06 28.73
CA LEU A 130 -21.87 -13.76 28.32
C LEU A 130 -21.57 -12.30 28.71
N ILE A 131 -20.53 -12.10 29.53
CA ILE A 131 -20.20 -10.79 30.11
C ILE A 131 -18.76 -10.38 29.72
N GLN A 132 -18.64 -9.19 29.13
CA GLN A 132 -17.37 -8.52 28.83
C GLN A 132 -16.95 -7.68 30.05
N PRO A 133 -15.79 -7.93 30.69
CA PRO A 133 -15.36 -7.13 31.84
C PRO A 133 -14.92 -5.72 31.49
N ASN A 134 -15.01 -4.79 32.43
CA ASN A 134 -14.43 -3.46 32.24
C ASN A 134 -12.90 -3.50 32.41
N PHE A 135 -12.16 -3.15 31.36
CA PHE A 135 -10.70 -3.01 31.39
C PHE A 135 -10.18 -1.61 31.07
N SER A 136 -11.04 -0.72 30.56
CA SER A 136 -10.69 0.65 30.16
C SER A 136 -10.55 1.61 31.34
N VAL A 137 -11.17 1.32 32.50
CA VAL A 137 -10.94 2.05 33.76
C VAL A 137 -10.48 1.08 34.85
N ARG A 138 -9.53 1.51 35.70
CA ARG A 138 -8.95 0.73 36.80
C ARG A 138 -8.72 1.62 38.03
N SER A 139 -8.38 1.02 39.17
CA SER A 139 -7.88 1.75 40.35
C SER A 139 -6.75 0.98 41.02
N THR A 140 -5.55 1.57 41.05
CA THR A 140 -4.40 1.08 41.84
C THR A 140 -4.39 1.56 43.29
N GLY A 141 -5.21 2.56 43.64
CA GLY A 141 -5.21 3.29 44.91
C GLY A 141 -5.72 2.53 46.13
N ASP A 142 -6.24 3.23 47.14
CA ASP A 142 -6.69 2.59 48.38
C ASP A 142 -7.94 1.69 48.19
N THR A 143 -8.30 0.98 49.26
CA THR A 143 -9.45 0.06 49.29
C THR A 143 -10.78 0.74 48.96
N GLN A 144 -10.96 2.02 49.30
CA GLN A 144 -12.17 2.80 49.03
C GLN A 144 -12.21 3.26 47.57
N SER A 145 -11.09 3.70 46.99
CA SER A 145 -10.99 3.96 45.55
C SER A 145 -11.30 2.70 44.73
N LYS A 146 -10.74 1.55 45.14
CA LYS A 146 -11.03 0.24 44.51
C LYS A 146 -12.48 -0.21 44.68
N ALA A 147 -13.13 0.10 45.82
CA ALA A 147 -14.55 -0.18 46.03
C ALA A 147 -15.47 0.76 45.22
N GLY A 148 -15.13 2.05 45.16
CA GLY A 148 -15.82 3.05 44.35
C GLY A 148 -15.75 2.75 42.85
N HIS A 149 -14.57 2.40 42.35
CA HIS A 149 -14.36 1.91 40.98
C HIS A 149 -15.29 0.73 40.66
N LYS A 150 -15.32 -0.33 41.50
CA LYS A 150 -16.21 -1.49 41.33
C LYS A 150 -17.71 -1.16 41.38
N ARG A 151 -18.10 -0.04 41.98
CA ARG A 151 -19.51 0.42 42.06
C ARG A 151 -19.94 1.22 40.81
N VAL A 152 -19.01 1.91 40.16
CA VAL A 152 -19.28 2.83 39.04
C VAL A 152 -18.95 2.19 37.68
N HIS A 153 -17.85 1.45 37.60
CA HIS A 153 -17.36 0.83 36.38
C HIS A 153 -17.68 -0.66 36.39
N THR A 154 -18.92 -0.99 36.04
CA THR A 154 -19.42 -2.37 35.97
C THR A 154 -19.09 -3.05 34.65
N ASP A 155 -19.07 -4.38 34.68
CA ASP A 155 -18.96 -5.23 33.49
C ASP A 155 -20.24 -5.20 32.62
N ARG A 156 -20.12 -5.52 31.33
CA ARG A 156 -21.18 -5.41 30.32
C ARG A 156 -21.74 -6.77 29.92
N VAL A 157 -23.05 -6.97 30.02
CA VAL A 157 -23.73 -8.12 29.39
C VAL A 157 -23.78 -7.91 27.88
N ILE A 158 -23.36 -8.91 27.11
CA ILE A 158 -23.33 -8.88 25.65
C ILE A 158 -24.58 -9.54 25.07
N LEU A 159 -24.85 -10.76 25.53
CA LEU A 159 -26.02 -11.57 25.21
C LEU A 159 -26.24 -12.63 26.30
N ASP A 160 -27.36 -13.35 26.23
CA ASP A 160 -27.63 -14.46 27.14
C ASP A 160 -28.47 -15.57 26.49
N VAL A 161 -28.33 -16.80 27.00
CA VAL A 161 -28.94 -18.03 26.46
C VAL A 161 -29.63 -18.84 27.56
N PRO A 162 -30.69 -19.60 27.24
CA PRO A 162 -31.31 -20.52 28.20
C PRO A 162 -30.38 -21.72 28.49
N ILE A 163 -30.37 -22.16 29.75
CA ILE A 163 -29.77 -23.44 30.15
C ILE A 163 -30.80 -24.53 29.83
N LEU A 164 -30.46 -25.43 28.90
CA LEU A 164 -31.36 -26.49 28.41
C LEU A 164 -31.38 -27.72 29.33
N SER A 165 -30.24 -28.04 29.93
CA SER A 165 -30.08 -29.15 30.88
C SER A 165 -28.85 -28.92 31.78
N MET A 166 -28.65 -29.79 32.76
CA MET A 166 -27.39 -29.95 33.47
C MET A 166 -26.76 -31.25 32.97
N GLY A 167 -25.53 -31.19 32.45
CA GLY A 167 -24.89 -32.33 31.80
C GLY A 167 -24.24 -33.33 32.76
N PRO A 168 -23.68 -34.44 32.23
CA PRO A 168 -23.06 -35.49 33.02
C PRO A 168 -21.77 -35.04 33.72
N LYS A 169 -21.02 -34.10 33.14
CA LYS A 169 -19.85 -33.50 33.81
C LYS A 169 -20.31 -32.52 34.90
N GLY A 170 -21.57 -32.09 34.91
CA GLY A 170 -22.27 -31.38 35.98
C GLY A 170 -22.36 -29.86 35.78
N GLY A 171 -22.11 -29.37 34.56
CA GLY A 171 -22.28 -27.96 34.21
C GLY A 171 -23.52 -27.71 33.35
N PRO A 172 -23.78 -26.43 32.99
CA PRO A 172 -24.94 -26.06 32.19
C PRO A 172 -24.74 -26.47 30.72
N VAL A 173 -25.82 -26.98 30.11
CA VAL A 173 -25.88 -27.24 28.66
C VAL A 173 -26.59 -26.09 27.96
N ILE A 174 -25.96 -25.52 26.93
CA ILE A 174 -26.48 -24.39 26.13
C ILE A 174 -26.48 -24.71 24.63
N ASP A 175 -27.36 -24.05 23.86
CA ASP A 175 -27.36 -24.09 22.37
C ASP A 175 -26.43 -23.00 21.85
N LEU A 176 -25.26 -23.40 21.33
CA LEU A 176 -24.26 -22.49 20.77
C LEU A 176 -24.66 -21.97 19.40
N SER A 177 -25.39 -22.73 18.58
CA SER A 177 -25.91 -22.21 17.30
C SER A 177 -26.90 -21.06 17.52
N SER A 178 -27.69 -21.10 18.59
CA SER A 178 -28.58 -20.01 19.00
C SER A 178 -27.85 -18.75 19.49
N LEU A 179 -26.56 -18.86 19.78
CA LEU A 179 -25.67 -17.75 20.14
C LEU A 179 -24.89 -17.26 18.91
N MET A 180 -24.20 -18.17 18.23
CA MET A 180 -23.19 -17.89 17.21
C MET A 180 -23.77 -17.69 15.81
N VAL A 181 -24.88 -18.36 15.48
CA VAL A 181 -25.55 -18.22 14.18
C VAL A 181 -26.68 -17.21 14.28
N ASN A 182 -27.64 -17.43 15.19
CA ASN A 182 -28.84 -16.59 15.32
C ASN A 182 -28.57 -15.17 15.85
N GLN A 183 -27.43 -14.94 16.52
CA GLN A 183 -26.99 -13.62 16.98
C GLN A 183 -25.63 -13.25 16.37
N SER A 184 -25.28 -13.83 15.21
CA SER A 184 -24.05 -13.51 14.46
C SER A 184 -23.86 -12.01 14.23
N THR A 185 -24.94 -11.25 14.01
CA THR A 185 -24.93 -9.79 13.88
C THR A 185 -24.49 -9.03 15.14
N LYS A 186 -24.38 -9.68 16.31
CA LYS A 186 -23.72 -9.10 17.49
C LYS A 186 -22.20 -9.13 17.41
N PHE A 187 -21.63 -10.07 16.66
CA PHE A 187 -20.19 -10.22 16.49
C PHE A 187 -19.75 -9.57 15.19
N PHE A 188 -20.40 -9.93 14.08
CA PHE A 188 -20.07 -9.51 12.72
C PHE A 188 -20.85 -8.27 12.23
N GLY A 189 -21.70 -7.67 13.06
CA GLY A 189 -22.47 -6.47 12.71
C GLY A 189 -23.25 -6.60 11.40
N GLY A 190 -23.01 -5.66 10.49
CA GLY A 190 -23.59 -5.57 9.15
C GLY A 190 -23.15 -6.67 8.18
N ALA A 191 -22.00 -7.30 8.36
CA ALA A 191 -21.49 -8.33 7.45
C ALA A 191 -22.37 -9.60 7.44
N THR A 192 -23.02 -9.93 8.56
CA THR A 192 -24.05 -10.99 8.65
C THR A 192 -25.48 -10.45 8.67
N SER A 193 -25.67 -9.14 8.45
CA SER A 193 -27.02 -8.54 8.44
C SER A 193 -27.78 -8.99 7.19
N GLY A 194 -28.90 -9.68 7.43
CA GLY A 194 -29.69 -10.34 6.38
C GLY A 194 -29.22 -11.75 6.02
N ALA A 195 -28.25 -12.33 6.74
CA ALA A 195 -27.84 -13.72 6.55
C ALA A 195 -28.99 -14.70 6.87
N ASN A 196 -29.13 -15.76 6.06
CA ASN A 196 -30.20 -16.74 6.19
C ASN A 196 -29.83 -17.86 7.16
N THR A 197 -29.87 -17.54 8.46
CA THR A 197 -29.51 -18.45 9.57
C THR A 197 -30.28 -19.78 9.58
N LYS A 198 -31.43 -19.87 8.90
CA LYS A 198 -32.24 -21.10 8.75
C LYS A 198 -31.58 -22.14 7.83
N LEU A 199 -30.64 -21.73 7.00
CA LEU A 199 -29.86 -22.58 6.09
C LEU A 199 -28.42 -22.78 6.58
N ALA A 200 -28.11 -22.36 7.81
CA ALA A 200 -26.78 -22.52 8.37
C ALA A 200 -26.46 -24.00 8.63
N LYS A 201 -25.31 -24.44 8.16
CA LYS A 201 -24.72 -25.75 8.44
C LYS A 201 -23.52 -25.60 9.35
N ILE A 202 -23.20 -26.66 10.07
CA ILE A 202 -21.92 -26.77 10.76
C ILE A 202 -20.85 -27.16 9.73
N ALA A 203 -19.81 -26.35 9.61
CA ALA A 203 -18.64 -26.62 8.77
C ALA A 203 -17.47 -27.20 9.59
N LYS A 204 -17.35 -26.80 10.86
CA LYS A 204 -16.31 -27.29 11.78
C LYS A 204 -16.82 -27.28 13.23
N ALA A 205 -16.51 -28.33 13.97
CA ALA A 205 -16.54 -28.33 15.44
C ALA A 205 -15.36 -29.13 15.97
N LYS A 206 -14.45 -28.47 16.68
CA LYS A 206 -13.36 -29.12 17.42
C LYS A 206 -13.41 -28.71 18.89
N THR A 207 -13.07 -29.61 19.80
CA THR A 207 -12.93 -29.30 21.23
C THR A 207 -11.65 -29.90 21.81
N PHE A 208 -10.87 -29.06 22.46
CA PHE A 208 -9.53 -29.34 22.96
C PHE A 208 -9.41 -28.92 24.44
N PRO A 209 -8.42 -29.38 25.22
CA PRO A 209 -8.36 -29.14 26.67
C PRO A 209 -8.34 -27.67 27.12
N SER A 210 -8.10 -26.71 26.23
CA SER A 210 -8.04 -25.28 26.54
C SER A 210 -8.76 -24.39 25.52
N ASN A 211 -9.45 -24.96 24.53
CA ASN A 211 -10.18 -24.19 23.51
C ASN A 211 -11.27 -25.00 22.78
N VAL A 212 -12.16 -24.28 22.08
CA VAL A 212 -13.29 -24.79 21.29
C VAL A 212 -13.39 -23.99 20.00
N GLU A 213 -13.38 -24.71 18.87
CA GLU A 213 -13.38 -24.12 17.52
C GLU A 213 -14.67 -24.47 16.78
N LEU A 214 -15.36 -23.46 16.25
CA LEU A 214 -16.70 -23.60 15.66
C LEU A 214 -16.83 -22.78 14.38
N ALA A 215 -17.11 -23.44 13.25
CA ALA A 215 -17.37 -22.79 11.98
C ALA A 215 -18.77 -23.12 11.44
N PHE A 216 -19.47 -22.11 10.93
CA PHE A 216 -20.81 -22.22 10.37
C PHE A 216 -20.88 -21.63 8.95
N GLU A 217 -21.19 -22.47 7.97
CA GLU A 217 -21.49 -22.07 6.58
C GLU A 217 -22.95 -21.61 6.52
N MET A 218 -23.24 -20.41 5.99
CA MET A 218 -24.62 -19.98 5.69
C MET A 218 -24.66 -18.97 4.53
N PRO A 219 -25.82 -18.80 3.85
CA PRO A 219 -26.00 -17.70 2.92
C PRO A 219 -25.95 -16.37 3.66
N LEU A 220 -24.99 -15.51 3.32
CA LEU A 220 -24.86 -14.14 3.83
C LEU A 220 -25.77 -13.19 3.03
N ARG A 221 -25.55 -11.88 3.19
CA ARG A 221 -26.26 -10.84 2.43
C ARG A 221 -26.13 -11.10 0.91
N GLY A 222 -27.25 -11.01 0.19
CA GLY A 222 -27.31 -11.31 -1.25
C GLY A 222 -27.36 -12.81 -1.60
N GLY A 223 -27.21 -13.72 -0.62
CA GLY A 223 -27.33 -15.17 -0.83
C GLY A 223 -26.02 -15.89 -1.17
N LYS A 224 -24.89 -15.18 -1.35
CA LYS A 224 -23.54 -15.79 -1.43
C LYS A 224 -23.30 -16.58 -0.13
N PHE A 225 -22.89 -17.84 -0.23
CA PHE A 225 -22.49 -18.62 0.95
C PHE A 225 -21.22 -18.02 1.55
N GLY A 226 -21.14 -17.98 2.88
CA GLY A 226 -19.93 -17.65 3.60
C GLY A 226 -19.85 -18.36 4.95
N THR A 227 -18.63 -18.48 5.46
CA THR A 227 -18.30 -19.26 6.65
C THR A 227 -17.89 -18.32 7.77
N ILE A 228 -18.69 -18.24 8.83
CA ILE A 228 -18.29 -17.54 10.06
C ILE A 228 -17.61 -18.52 11.02
N TYR A 229 -16.51 -18.08 11.64
CA TYR A 229 -15.67 -18.87 12.54
C TYR A 229 -15.61 -18.22 13.92
N TYR A 230 -15.62 -19.03 14.97
CA TYR A 230 -15.40 -18.63 16.35
C TYR A 230 -14.38 -19.55 17.03
N SER A 231 -13.34 -18.94 17.61
CA SER A 231 -12.37 -19.60 18.49
C SER A 231 -12.65 -19.17 19.94
N ILE A 232 -12.87 -20.13 20.83
CA ILE A 232 -13.11 -19.90 22.26
C ILE A 232 -11.97 -20.51 23.07
N ALA A 233 -11.01 -19.72 23.56
CA ALA A 233 -9.86 -20.19 24.32
C ALA A 233 -9.91 -19.76 25.80
N GLU A 234 -9.38 -20.56 26.74
CA GLU A 234 -9.19 -20.15 28.13
C GLU A 234 -7.89 -19.32 28.31
N ILE A 235 -8.00 -18.16 28.96
CA ILE A 235 -6.88 -17.24 29.17
C ILE A 235 -6.21 -17.53 30.53
N PRO A 236 -4.89 -17.84 30.57
CA PRO A 236 -4.17 -17.96 31.82
C PRO A 236 -4.10 -16.60 32.55
N GLU A 237 -4.71 -16.49 33.75
CA GLU A 237 -4.74 -15.22 34.50
C GLU A 237 -3.36 -14.65 34.85
N ASN A 238 -2.33 -15.51 34.89
CA ASN A 238 -0.95 -15.14 35.16
C ASN A 238 -0.01 -15.98 34.28
N THR A 239 0.49 -15.37 33.21
CA THR A 239 1.50 -15.96 32.31
C THR A 239 2.95 -15.69 32.77
N GLY A 240 3.15 -14.93 33.85
CA GLY A 240 4.44 -14.36 34.24
C GLY A 240 4.84 -13.10 33.43
N TYR A 241 4.11 -12.76 32.37
CA TYR A 241 4.40 -11.62 31.50
C TYR A 241 4.40 -10.29 32.25
N LYS A 242 5.39 -9.45 31.92
CA LYS A 242 5.53 -8.10 32.48
C LYS A 242 5.24 -7.07 31.37
N PRO A 243 4.20 -6.22 31.52
CA PRO A 243 3.97 -5.11 30.61
C PRO A 243 5.18 -4.19 30.50
N ARG A 244 5.44 -3.69 29.29
CA ARG A 244 6.42 -2.62 29.03
C ARG A 244 5.62 -1.34 28.79
N ALA A 245 5.98 -0.24 29.45
CA ALA A 245 5.35 1.07 29.22
C ALA A 245 5.54 1.52 27.76
N ALA A 246 4.60 2.28 27.22
CA ALA A 246 4.77 2.95 25.94
C ALA A 246 5.52 4.29 26.09
N ASP A 247 6.23 4.70 25.05
CA ASP A 247 6.83 6.03 24.90
C ASP A 247 6.58 6.49 23.46
N GLU A 248 6.10 7.72 23.25
CA GLU A 248 5.65 8.19 21.93
C GLU A 248 6.75 8.30 20.87
N ARG A 249 8.02 8.20 21.29
CA ARG A 249 9.23 8.14 20.45
C ARG A 249 9.39 6.82 19.69
N LEU A 250 8.52 5.83 19.93
CA LEU A 250 8.63 4.47 19.39
C LEU A 250 7.28 3.99 18.84
N GLY A 251 7.32 3.37 17.66
CA GLY A 251 6.16 2.81 16.98
C GLY A 251 5.74 1.45 17.49
N TYR A 252 4.95 1.45 18.56
CA TYR A 252 4.25 0.28 19.07
C TYR A 252 2.73 0.53 19.16
N PHE A 253 1.92 -0.47 18.83
CA PHE A 253 0.51 -0.51 19.20
C PHE A 253 0.38 -0.61 20.72
N VAL A 254 -0.71 -0.06 21.30
CA VAL A 254 -0.78 0.15 22.76
C VAL A 254 -2.08 -0.32 23.43
N THR A 255 -1.94 -1.23 24.39
CA THR A 255 -2.99 -1.51 25.38
C THR A 255 -3.07 -0.33 26.36
N SER A 256 -4.10 0.51 26.24
CA SER A 256 -4.33 1.69 27.08
C SER A 256 -5.43 1.47 28.15
N HIS A 257 -5.34 2.20 29.26
CA HIS A 257 -6.42 2.29 30.25
C HIS A 257 -6.29 3.53 31.14
N ARG A 258 -7.41 3.93 31.76
CA ARG A 258 -7.46 5.03 32.72
C ARG A 258 -7.42 4.51 34.16
N ASP A 259 -6.33 4.75 34.86
CA ASP A 259 -6.23 4.49 36.30
C ASP A 259 -6.75 5.70 37.08
N ILE A 260 -7.84 5.52 37.83
CA ILE A 260 -8.41 6.54 38.72
C ILE A 260 -8.03 6.31 40.20
N GLY A 261 -7.04 5.43 40.43
CA GLY A 261 -6.53 5.11 41.76
C GLY A 261 -5.40 6.02 42.26
N ASP A 262 -4.65 6.61 41.35
CA ASP A 262 -3.51 7.47 41.64
C ASP A 262 -3.84 8.93 41.29
N ALA A 263 -4.02 9.76 42.31
CA ALA A 263 -4.31 11.19 42.17
C ALA A 263 -3.02 12.06 42.15
N SER A 264 -1.84 11.43 42.10
CA SER A 264 -0.55 12.12 42.00
C SER A 264 0.07 12.09 40.61
N ASP A 265 -0.48 11.29 39.69
CA ASP A 265 -0.10 11.30 38.27
C ASP A 265 -0.73 12.52 37.55
N GLU A 266 0.05 13.18 36.69
CA GLU A 266 -0.40 14.30 35.87
C GLU A 266 -1.44 13.86 34.82
N THR A 267 -1.42 12.58 34.44
CA THR A 267 -2.42 11.98 33.56
C THR A 267 -2.89 10.62 34.06
N PRO A 268 -4.21 10.35 34.14
CA PRO A 268 -4.68 9.03 34.57
C PRO A 268 -4.48 7.94 33.49
N TRP A 269 -3.93 8.27 32.32
CA TRP A 269 -3.79 7.34 31.19
C TRP A 269 -2.49 6.54 31.24
N LYS A 270 -2.59 5.26 31.63
CA LYS A 270 -1.50 4.29 31.56
C LYS A 270 -1.53 3.55 30.22
N ARG A 271 -0.39 3.44 29.54
CA ARG A 271 -0.23 2.77 28.23
C ARG A 271 0.89 1.74 28.29
N TYR A 272 0.63 0.55 27.76
CA TYR A 272 1.63 -0.51 27.59
C TYR A 272 1.77 -0.86 26.11
N ILE A 273 2.98 -1.14 25.64
CA ILE A 273 3.17 -1.65 24.28
C ILE A 273 2.61 -3.07 24.16
N ASN A 274 2.04 -3.37 23.00
CA ASN A 274 1.68 -4.73 22.61
C ASN A 274 2.96 -5.46 22.16
N ARG A 275 3.25 -6.64 22.73
CA ARG A 275 4.38 -7.50 22.33
C ARG A 275 4.20 -8.95 22.81
N TRP A 276 4.97 -9.88 22.24
CA TRP A 276 4.98 -11.29 22.66
C TRP A 276 5.64 -11.51 24.03
N HIS A 277 5.29 -12.62 24.69
CA HIS A 277 5.97 -13.05 25.93
C HIS A 277 7.22 -13.89 25.63
N LEU A 278 8.27 -13.26 25.11
CA LEU A 278 9.57 -13.89 24.93
C LEU A 278 10.45 -13.75 26.19
N GLU A 279 10.97 -14.89 26.65
CA GLU A 279 12.03 -15.00 27.65
C GLU A 279 13.06 -16.03 27.17
N LYS A 280 14.34 -15.81 27.47
CA LYS A 280 15.40 -16.82 27.25
C LYS A 280 15.11 -18.11 28.04
N ALA A 281 15.36 -19.26 27.44
CA ALA A 281 15.40 -20.56 28.11
C ALA A 281 16.45 -20.57 29.24
N ASP A 282 17.68 -20.15 28.94
CA ASP A 282 18.70 -19.84 29.94
C ASP A 282 18.99 -18.33 29.96
N SER A 283 18.65 -17.68 31.09
CA SER A 283 18.85 -16.25 31.28
C SER A 283 20.30 -15.83 31.57
N SER A 284 21.19 -16.78 31.84
CA SER A 284 22.62 -16.55 32.09
C SER A 284 23.44 -16.40 30.80
N LEU A 285 23.01 -17.05 29.71
CA LEU A 285 23.75 -17.05 28.44
C LEU A 285 23.62 -15.73 27.67
N LYS A 286 24.68 -15.34 26.94
CA LYS A 286 24.67 -14.18 26.03
C LYS A 286 23.63 -14.37 24.90
N LEU A 287 23.58 -15.57 24.33
CA LEU A 287 22.59 -16.04 23.35
C LEU A 287 21.91 -17.29 23.91
N SER A 288 20.59 -17.39 23.79
CA SER A 288 19.78 -18.55 24.22
C SER A 288 18.56 -18.65 23.33
N PRO A 289 18.04 -19.85 23.02
CA PRO A 289 16.69 -19.99 22.47
C PRO A 289 15.66 -19.44 23.47
N PRO A 290 14.44 -19.10 23.03
CA PRO A 290 13.36 -18.72 23.93
C PRO A 290 12.81 -19.92 24.70
N LYS A 291 12.09 -19.68 25.81
CA LYS A 291 11.29 -20.72 26.50
C LYS A 291 10.11 -21.23 25.67
N LYS A 292 9.61 -20.36 24.79
CA LYS A 292 8.56 -20.59 23.80
C LYS A 292 8.86 -19.69 22.60
N PRO A 293 9.13 -20.21 21.40
CA PRO A 293 9.24 -19.39 20.20
C PRO A 293 7.87 -18.85 19.77
N ILE A 294 7.87 -17.80 18.96
CA ILE A 294 6.72 -17.41 18.15
C ILE A 294 6.71 -18.35 16.95
N VAL A 295 5.64 -19.12 16.76
CA VAL A 295 5.57 -20.13 15.70
C VAL A 295 4.51 -19.73 14.68
N PHE A 296 4.92 -19.62 13.42
CA PHE A 296 4.04 -19.38 12.27
C PHE A 296 3.88 -20.62 11.40
N TYR A 297 2.71 -20.77 10.78
CA TYR A 297 2.41 -21.79 9.78
C TYR A 297 2.06 -21.13 8.44
N ILE A 298 2.83 -21.41 7.39
CA ILE A 298 2.46 -21.06 6.01
C ILE A 298 1.31 -21.99 5.59
N GLU A 299 0.18 -21.43 5.18
CA GLU A 299 -0.99 -22.19 4.73
C GLU A 299 -0.70 -22.96 3.43
N HIS A 300 -1.30 -24.16 3.29
CA HIS A 300 -1.14 -25.03 2.12
C HIS A 300 -1.64 -24.40 0.80
N THR A 301 -2.48 -23.36 0.88
CA THR A 301 -2.95 -22.50 -0.22
C THR A 301 -1.85 -21.65 -0.83
N THR A 302 -0.88 -21.20 -0.02
CA THR A 302 0.25 -20.35 -0.46
C THR A 302 0.96 -21.02 -1.63
N PRO A 303 1.10 -20.41 -2.82
CA PRO A 303 1.70 -21.09 -3.95
C PRO A 303 3.17 -21.45 -3.71
N VAL A 304 3.59 -22.65 -4.13
CA VAL A 304 4.94 -23.20 -3.85
C VAL A 304 6.06 -22.24 -4.27
N ARG A 305 5.88 -21.55 -5.42
CA ARG A 305 6.79 -20.53 -5.96
C ARG A 305 7.07 -19.35 -5.00
N TYR A 306 6.18 -19.09 -4.05
CA TYR A 306 6.27 -17.99 -3.08
C TYR A 306 6.70 -18.41 -1.67
N ARG A 307 6.53 -19.69 -1.29
CA ARG A 307 6.75 -20.16 0.10
C ARG A 307 8.14 -19.86 0.66
N ARG A 308 9.18 -19.88 -0.18
CA ARG A 308 10.55 -19.49 0.18
C ARG A 308 10.60 -18.05 0.68
N TRP A 309 10.15 -17.11 -0.14
CA TRP A 309 10.22 -15.67 0.12
C TRP A 309 9.35 -15.27 1.31
N VAL A 310 8.19 -15.91 1.48
CA VAL A 310 7.38 -15.81 2.71
C VAL A 310 8.15 -16.28 3.93
N ARG A 311 8.71 -17.49 3.90
CA ARG A 311 9.49 -18.05 5.02
C ARG A 311 10.69 -17.19 5.39
N ASP A 312 11.44 -16.73 4.39
CA ASP A 312 12.67 -15.96 4.60
C ASP A 312 12.35 -14.54 5.11
N GLY A 313 11.21 -13.94 4.75
CA GLY A 313 10.74 -12.67 5.32
C GLY A 313 10.34 -12.78 6.80
N VAL A 314 9.61 -13.85 7.19
CA VAL A 314 9.25 -14.09 8.60
C VAL A 314 10.50 -14.37 9.46
N LEU A 315 11.45 -15.15 8.94
CA LEU A 315 12.66 -15.50 9.68
C LEU A 315 13.65 -14.35 9.83
N GLU A 316 13.60 -13.32 8.97
CA GLU A 316 14.53 -12.19 8.99
C GLU A 316 14.57 -11.46 10.35
N TRP A 317 13.41 -11.32 10.99
CA TRP A 317 13.26 -10.64 12.28
C TRP A 317 14.06 -11.30 13.42
N ASN A 318 14.48 -12.56 13.27
CA ASN A 318 15.42 -13.19 14.22
C ASN A 318 16.72 -12.38 14.36
N LYS A 319 17.19 -11.70 13.30
CA LYS A 319 18.38 -10.82 13.35
C LYS A 319 18.26 -9.76 14.45
N ALA A 320 17.07 -9.21 14.70
CA ALA A 320 16.83 -8.24 15.77
C ALA A 320 16.77 -8.90 17.15
N PHE A 321 16.11 -10.06 17.25
CA PHE A 321 16.06 -10.83 18.49
C PHE A 321 17.44 -11.31 18.98
N GLU A 322 18.35 -11.62 18.06
CA GLU A 322 19.74 -11.96 18.39
C GLU A 322 20.48 -10.81 19.09
N LYS A 323 20.20 -9.54 18.73
CA LYS A 323 20.82 -8.38 19.39
C LYS A 323 20.39 -8.25 20.86
N VAL A 324 19.14 -8.57 21.19
CA VAL A 324 18.66 -8.67 22.59
C VAL A 324 19.03 -10.01 23.26
N GLY A 325 19.67 -10.91 22.52
CA GLY A 325 20.27 -12.15 23.01
C GLY A 325 19.38 -13.40 22.90
N ILE A 326 18.34 -13.38 22.07
CA ILE A 326 17.44 -14.52 21.83
C ILE A 326 17.70 -15.04 20.40
N ILE A 327 18.21 -16.26 20.27
CA ILE A 327 18.32 -16.95 18.97
C ILE A 327 17.01 -17.67 18.68
N ASN A 328 16.61 -17.82 17.42
CA ASN A 328 15.38 -18.51 16.99
C ASN A 328 14.15 -18.07 17.83
N ALA A 329 13.93 -16.77 17.92
CA ALA A 329 12.75 -16.19 18.56
C ALA A 329 11.46 -16.46 17.75
N ILE A 330 11.60 -16.56 16.42
CA ILE A 330 10.53 -16.89 15.47
C ILE A 330 10.91 -18.16 14.71
N GLU A 331 9.98 -19.11 14.63
CA GLU A 331 10.07 -20.35 13.88
C GLU A 331 8.94 -20.42 12.83
N VAL A 332 9.22 -21.02 11.66
CA VAL A 332 8.26 -21.13 10.55
C VAL A 332 8.15 -22.57 10.11
N TYR A 333 6.93 -23.09 10.14
CA TYR A 333 6.52 -24.35 9.53
C TYR A 333 5.59 -24.09 8.34
N GLN A 334 5.25 -25.15 7.62
CA GLN A 334 4.39 -25.09 6.45
C GLN A 334 3.37 -26.22 6.53
N GLN A 335 2.12 -25.96 6.17
CA GLN A 335 1.16 -27.02 5.91
C GLN A 335 1.47 -27.72 4.59
N ASP A 336 1.10 -28.99 4.50
CA ASP A 336 1.13 -29.75 3.25
C ASP A 336 -0.07 -30.69 3.18
N ALA A 337 -0.98 -30.43 2.24
CA ALA A 337 -2.15 -31.25 1.99
C ALA A 337 -1.81 -32.62 1.35
N GLY A 338 -0.64 -32.77 0.72
CA GLY A 338 -0.19 -34.02 0.10
C GLY A 338 0.32 -35.04 1.13
N THR A 339 1.09 -34.60 2.12
CA THR A 339 1.54 -35.47 3.25
C THR A 339 0.63 -35.41 4.47
N GLY A 340 -0.30 -34.46 4.54
CA GLY A 340 -1.13 -34.17 5.71
C GLY A 340 -0.41 -33.39 6.82
N ALA A 341 0.84 -32.95 6.60
CA ALA A 341 1.62 -32.27 7.62
C ALA A 341 0.97 -30.94 8.05
N HIS A 342 0.73 -30.80 9.36
CA HIS A 342 0.13 -29.62 10.00
C HIS A 342 -1.29 -29.26 9.57
N MET A 343 -1.96 -30.13 8.79
CA MET A 343 -3.36 -29.98 8.38
C MET A 343 -4.36 -30.18 9.53
N GLU A 344 -3.91 -30.64 10.70
CA GLU A 344 -4.73 -30.70 11.91
C GLU A 344 -5.03 -29.32 12.53
N LYS A 345 -4.18 -28.33 12.25
CA LYS A 345 -4.28 -26.94 12.69
C LYS A 345 -5.12 -26.14 11.69
N ASP A 346 -6.00 -25.30 12.21
CA ASP A 346 -6.81 -24.39 11.38
C ASP A 346 -6.23 -22.97 11.43
N PRO A 347 -6.31 -22.17 10.35
CA PRO A 347 -5.87 -20.78 10.37
C PRO A 347 -6.63 -19.89 11.37
N GLU A 348 -7.88 -20.21 11.70
CA GLU A 348 -8.70 -19.37 12.58
C GLU A 348 -8.69 -19.82 14.06
N ASP A 349 -7.91 -20.86 14.39
CA ASP A 349 -7.72 -21.39 15.75
C ASP A 349 -6.68 -20.53 16.48
N ALA A 350 -7.14 -19.69 17.41
CA ALA A 350 -6.37 -18.62 18.09
C ALA A 350 -5.27 -19.12 19.07
N ARG A 351 -4.68 -20.28 18.78
CA ARG A 351 -3.47 -20.86 19.36
C ARG A 351 -2.29 -20.88 18.38
N TYR A 352 -2.56 -20.68 17.09
CA TYR A 352 -1.59 -20.87 16.01
C TYR A 352 -1.59 -19.64 15.10
N ASN A 353 -0.43 -19.02 14.93
CA ASN A 353 -0.26 -17.92 14.00
C ASN A 353 -0.13 -18.46 12.57
N PHE A 354 -0.88 -17.93 11.61
CA PHE A 354 -0.78 -18.36 10.21
C PHE A 354 -0.30 -17.24 9.26
N ILE A 355 0.30 -17.66 8.13
CA ILE A 355 0.32 -16.85 6.92
C ILE A 355 -0.69 -17.51 5.96
N LEU A 356 -1.83 -16.85 5.80
CA LEU A 356 -2.92 -17.22 4.90
C LEU A 356 -2.71 -16.58 3.54
N TRP A 357 -3.13 -17.27 2.48
CA TRP A 357 -3.02 -16.77 1.11
C TRP A 357 -4.39 -16.75 0.43
N THR A 358 -4.87 -15.55 0.08
CA THR A 358 -6.11 -15.37 -0.66
C THR A 358 -5.84 -15.13 -2.15
N ASN A 359 -6.88 -15.35 -2.96
CA ASN A 359 -6.90 -14.94 -4.35
C ASN A 359 -8.30 -14.38 -4.63
N SER A 360 -8.45 -13.07 -4.39
CA SER A 360 -9.68 -12.29 -4.59
C SER A 360 -9.49 -11.05 -5.46
N ASP A 361 -8.30 -10.88 -6.04
CA ASP A 361 -7.95 -9.79 -6.96
C ASP A 361 -8.16 -8.39 -6.35
N MET A 362 -7.75 -8.29 -5.07
CA MET A 362 -7.80 -7.07 -4.25
C MET A 362 -6.42 -6.50 -3.90
N GLY A 363 -5.37 -7.33 -3.87
CA GLY A 363 -3.98 -6.90 -3.72
C GLY A 363 -3.65 -6.20 -2.40
N PHE A 364 -4.16 -6.74 -1.30
CA PHE A 364 -3.84 -6.30 0.06
C PHE A 364 -2.89 -7.28 0.77
N ALA A 365 -2.24 -6.80 1.83
CA ALA A 365 -1.67 -7.62 2.89
C ALA A 365 -2.10 -7.02 4.24
N ILE A 366 -2.21 -7.84 5.29
CA ILE A 366 -2.58 -7.38 6.63
C ILE A 366 -2.11 -8.34 7.74
N GLY A 367 -1.39 -7.82 8.73
CA GLY A 367 -0.94 -8.51 9.94
C GLY A 367 -1.69 -8.06 11.21
N PRO A 368 -2.96 -8.46 11.45
CA PRO A 368 -3.68 -8.20 12.70
C PRO A 368 -3.15 -9.05 13.88
N SER A 369 -3.29 -8.51 15.10
CA SER A 369 -2.84 -9.19 16.32
C SER A 369 -3.80 -9.00 17.51
N ARG A 370 -4.00 -10.10 18.23
CA ARG A 370 -4.93 -10.24 19.35
C ARG A 370 -4.19 -10.22 20.68
N VAL A 371 -4.57 -9.32 21.58
CA VAL A 371 -3.75 -8.97 22.75
C VAL A 371 -4.52 -8.96 24.07
N HIS A 372 -3.86 -9.37 25.15
CA HIS A 372 -4.47 -9.45 26.47
C HIS A 372 -4.74 -8.06 27.09
N PRO A 373 -6.00 -7.71 27.40
CA PRO A 373 -6.48 -6.34 27.66
C PRO A 373 -5.89 -5.70 28.90
N LYS A 374 -5.34 -6.49 29.81
CA LYS A 374 -4.72 -5.97 31.03
C LYS A 374 -3.27 -5.56 30.82
N THR A 375 -2.58 -6.15 29.84
CA THR A 375 -1.11 -6.20 29.82
C THR A 375 -0.46 -5.84 28.49
N GLY A 376 -1.15 -5.92 27.35
CA GLY A 376 -0.49 -5.84 26.03
C GLY A 376 0.43 -7.03 25.78
N GLN A 377 0.03 -8.22 26.22
CA GLN A 377 0.68 -9.45 25.78
C GLN A 377 -0.03 -9.90 24.49
N ILE A 378 0.68 -9.99 23.38
CA ILE A 378 0.15 -10.64 22.17
C ILE A 378 -0.04 -12.14 22.48
N LEU A 379 -1.20 -12.67 22.11
CA LEU A 379 -1.58 -14.06 22.32
C LEU A 379 -1.57 -14.85 21.01
N ASP A 380 -1.92 -14.17 19.92
CA ASP A 380 -2.34 -14.73 18.64
C ASP A 380 -2.22 -13.62 17.57
N ALA A 381 -1.76 -13.93 16.36
CA ALA A 381 -1.63 -12.99 15.25
C ALA A 381 -1.57 -13.74 13.92
N ASP A 382 -2.25 -13.24 12.90
CA ASP A 382 -2.23 -13.82 11.55
C ASP A 382 -1.67 -12.82 10.56
N ILE A 383 -1.22 -13.31 9.41
CA ILE A 383 -0.91 -12.51 8.22
C ILE A 383 -1.78 -13.02 7.09
N VAL A 384 -2.64 -12.17 6.54
CA VAL A 384 -3.43 -12.48 5.34
C VAL A 384 -2.88 -11.67 4.18
N MET A 385 -2.68 -12.32 3.04
CA MET A 385 -2.06 -11.70 1.86
C MET A 385 -2.74 -12.19 0.59
N ASP A 386 -3.09 -11.25 -0.30
CA ASP A 386 -3.82 -11.53 -1.53
C ASP A 386 -2.92 -11.54 -2.76
N GLU A 387 -3.11 -12.54 -3.63
CA GLU A 387 -2.33 -12.73 -4.87
C GLU A 387 -2.40 -11.52 -5.83
N GLY A 388 -3.44 -10.68 -5.72
CA GLY A 388 -3.69 -9.50 -6.55
C GLY A 388 -2.56 -8.45 -6.57
N PHE A 389 -1.71 -8.38 -5.53
CA PHE A 389 -0.61 -7.41 -5.52
C PHE A 389 0.57 -7.86 -6.40
N ILE A 390 0.68 -9.16 -6.66
CA ILE A 390 1.72 -9.75 -7.52
C ILE A 390 1.27 -9.83 -8.97
N THR A 391 -0.03 -10.01 -9.23
CA THR A 391 -0.60 -9.94 -10.59
C THR A 391 -0.62 -8.52 -11.15
N GLY A 392 -0.56 -7.49 -10.29
CA GLY A 392 -0.28 -6.10 -10.68
C GLY A 392 -1.39 -5.46 -11.51
N TRP A 393 -2.66 -5.67 -11.12
CA TRP A 393 -3.81 -5.29 -11.95
C TRP A 393 -3.92 -3.78 -12.21
N SER A 394 -4.27 -3.42 -13.44
CA SER A 394 -4.44 -2.06 -14.00
C SER A 394 -5.48 -1.12 -13.34
N LYS A 395 -6.06 -1.48 -12.19
CA LYS A 395 -7.00 -0.65 -11.41
C LYS A 395 -6.31 0.60 -10.82
N THR A 396 -4.98 0.57 -10.72
CA THR A 396 -4.17 1.50 -9.93
C THR A 396 -4.32 2.98 -10.32
N TRP A 397 -4.48 3.34 -11.60
CA TRP A 397 -4.62 4.76 -11.96
C TRP A 397 -5.95 5.37 -11.47
N GLU A 398 -7.10 4.78 -11.83
CA GLU A 398 -8.41 5.38 -11.50
C GLU A 398 -8.76 5.28 -10.01
N ASP A 399 -8.25 4.28 -9.28
CA ASP A 399 -8.59 4.07 -7.86
C ASP A 399 -7.52 4.58 -6.87
N LEU A 400 -6.21 4.51 -7.20
CA LEU A 400 -5.14 4.89 -6.25
C LEU A 400 -4.72 6.35 -6.39
N VAL A 401 -4.67 6.93 -7.60
CA VAL A 401 -4.20 8.32 -7.76
C VAL A 401 -5.17 9.35 -7.14
N PRO A 402 -6.51 9.18 -7.18
CA PRO A 402 -7.42 9.95 -6.33
C PRO A 402 -7.18 9.82 -4.82
N GLN A 403 -6.48 8.78 -4.34
CA GLN A 403 -6.06 8.67 -2.94
C GLN A 403 -4.73 9.39 -2.70
N ILE A 404 -3.71 9.13 -3.53
CA ILE A 404 -2.37 9.77 -3.47
C ILE A 404 -2.50 11.30 -3.56
N ALA A 405 -3.32 11.78 -4.49
CA ALA A 405 -3.54 13.22 -4.67
C ALA A 405 -4.24 13.92 -3.50
N MET A 406 -4.88 13.14 -2.61
CA MET A 406 -5.55 13.58 -1.37
C MET A 406 -4.72 13.30 -0.12
N GLU A 407 -3.52 12.74 -0.24
CA GLU A 407 -2.59 12.68 0.88
C GLU A 407 -2.22 14.10 1.33
N ASN A 408 -1.75 14.24 2.57
CA ASN A 408 -1.14 15.47 3.10
C ASN A 408 -2.11 16.64 3.33
N PHE A 409 -3.33 16.55 2.80
CA PHE A 409 -4.47 17.39 3.14
C PHE A 409 -4.87 17.17 4.61
N GLY A 410 -4.98 18.28 5.35
CA GLY A 410 -5.41 18.23 6.75
C GLY A 410 -6.92 17.98 6.87
N PRO A 411 -7.43 17.60 8.05
CA PRO A 411 -8.87 17.57 8.35
C PRO A 411 -9.61 18.86 7.95
N GLU A 412 -8.92 20.00 8.08
CA GLU A 412 -9.40 21.32 7.67
C GLU A 412 -9.55 21.42 6.14
N THR A 413 -8.59 20.90 5.38
CA THR A 413 -8.63 20.88 3.91
C THR A 413 -9.75 19.97 3.39
N TYR A 414 -9.97 18.80 4.01
CA TYR A 414 -11.12 17.94 3.68
C TYR A 414 -12.46 18.65 3.96
N ALA A 415 -12.59 19.35 5.10
CA ALA A 415 -13.79 20.11 5.44
C ALA A 415 -14.04 21.30 4.50
N TRP A 416 -12.98 21.93 3.97
CA TRP A 416 -13.09 22.94 2.91
C TRP A 416 -13.62 22.32 1.60
N LEU A 417 -13.04 21.20 1.16
CA LEU A 417 -13.41 20.51 -0.08
C LEU A 417 -14.82 19.89 -0.06
N GLU A 418 -15.35 19.51 1.10
CA GLU A 418 -16.76 19.09 1.24
C GLU A 418 -17.76 20.16 0.76
N THR A 419 -17.38 21.44 0.85
CA THR A 419 -18.18 22.56 0.35
C THR A 419 -17.82 23.01 -1.06
N ARG A 420 -16.74 22.45 -1.64
CA ARG A 420 -16.09 22.84 -2.90
C ARG A 420 -15.59 21.62 -3.69
N PRO A 421 -16.46 20.65 -4.02
CA PRO A 421 -16.04 19.41 -4.68
C PRO A 421 -15.46 19.66 -6.09
N GLU A 422 -15.65 20.84 -6.69
CA GLU A 422 -15.00 21.28 -7.92
C GLU A 422 -13.49 21.49 -7.81
N TYR A 423 -12.94 21.62 -6.59
CA TYR A 423 -11.50 21.73 -6.33
C TYR A 423 -10.88 20.45 -5.76
N ASP A 424 -11.68 19.41 -5.53
CA ASP A 424 -11.24 18.14 -4.95
C ASP A 424 -10.48 17.30 -6.00
N PRO A 425 -9.22 16.89 -5.74
CA PRO A 425 -8.48 15.96 -6.59
C PRO A 425 -9.26 14.72 -7.03
N ARG A 426 -10.10 14.12 -6.17
CA ARG A 426 -10.90 12.93 -6.51
C ARG A 426 -11.96 13.20 -7.57
N VAL A 427 -12.45 14.43 -7.64
CA VAL A 427 -13.41 14.88 -8.67
C VAL A 427 -12.69 15.38 -9.91
N THR A 428 -11.54 16.04 -9.75
CA THR A 428 -10.83 16.69 -10.88
C THR A 428 -9.95 15.73 -11.69
N LEU A 429 -9.45 14.64 -11.10
CA LEU A 429 -8.59 13.66 -11.77
C LEU A 429 -9.36 12.56 -12.53
N VAL A 430 -10.63 12.31 -12.19
CA VAL A 430 -11.47 11.32 -12.88
C VAL A 430 -12.07 11.88 -14.19
N PRO A 431 -12.34 11.03 -15.21
CA PRO A 431 -12.92 11.47 -16.48
C PRO A 431 -14.22 12.27 -16.31
N ALA A 432 -14.41 13.31 -17.12
CA ALA A 432 -15.54 14.25 -17.02
C ALA A 432 -16.94 13.60 -16.86
N PRO A 433 -17.29 12.49 -17.56
CA PRO A 433 -18.58 11.80 -17.35
C PRO A 433 -18.76 11.15 -15.98
N GLN A 434 -17.66 10.77 -15.31
CA GLN A 434 -17.68 10.11 -14.00
C GLN A 434 -17.78 11.12 -12.83
N GLN A 435 -17.34 12.37 -13.04
CA GLN A 435 -17.20 13.37 -11.97
C GLN A 435 -18.47 13.56 -11.14
N GLU A 436 -19.64 13.58 -11.77
CA GLU A 436 -20.91 13.77 -11.06
C GLU A 436 -21.27 12.57 -10.17
N ALA A 437 -20.98 11.35 -10.60
CA ALA A 437 -21.15 10.16 -9.75
C ALA A 437 -20.19 10.21 -8.54
N VAL A 438 -18.94 10.64 -8.74
CA VAL A 438 -17.98 10.83 -7.64
C VAL A 438 -18.42 11.95 -6.70
N ARG A 439 -18.93 13.09 -7.18
CA ARG A 439 -19.51 14.14 -6.32
C ARG A 439 -20.65 13.61 -5.45
N GLN A 440 -21.56 12.84 -6.03
CA GLN A 440 -22.69 12.25 -5.29
C GLN A 440 -22.23 11.20 -4.25
N GLN A 441 -21.19 10.42 -4.57
CA GLN A 441 -20.52 9.55 -3.60
C GLN A 441 -19.88 10.37 -2.47
N LEU A 442 -19.07 11.38 -2.79
CA LEU A 442 -18.39 12.23 -1.79
C LEU A 442 -19.37 12.99 -0.87
N ALA A 443 -20.50 13.46 -1.40
CA ALA A 443 -21.55 14.08 -0.61
C ALA A 443 -22.22 13.07 0.36
N ARG A 444 -22.51 11.86 -0.11
CA ARG A 444 -23.00 10.76 0.74
C ARG A 444 -21.98 10.36 1.81
N GLU A 445 -20.70 10.35 1.45
CA GLU A 445 -19.57 10.07 2.33
C GLU A 445 -19.33 11.17 3.38
N ALA A 446 -19.50 12.45 3.04
CA ALA A 446 -19.48 13.56 3.99
C ALA A 446 -20.61 13.41 5.03
N VAL A 447 -21.82 13.06 4.59
CA VAL A 447 -22.94 12.75 5.50
C VAL A 447 -22.63 11.55 6.39
N LEU A 448 -21.92 10.53 5.91
CA LEU A 448 -21.46 9.42 6.77
C LEU A 448 -20.42 9.90 7.80
N ARG A 449 -19.42 10.71 7.40
CA ARG A 449 -18.40 11.27 8.31
C ARG A 449 -19.01 12.14 9.41
N ALA A 450 -19.96 13.00 9.06
CA ALA A 450 -20.71 13.82 10.03
C ALA A 450 -21.53 12.99 11.04
N ASN A 451 -21.88 11.75 10.68
CA ASN A 451 -22.54 10.77 11.57
C ASN A 451 -21.54 9.78 12.21
N GLY A 452 -20.23 10.04 12.15
CA GLY A 452 -19.19 9.24 12.78
C GLY A 452 -18.76 7.98 12.03
N LYS A 453 -19.02 7.88 10.70
CA LYS A 453 -18.64 6.71 9.87
C LYS A 453 -17.70 7.13 8.76
N LEU A 454 -16.47 6.60 8.76
CA LEU A 454 -15.40 7.07 7.88
C LEU A 454 -15.32 6.30 6.54
N PRO A 455 -15.26 6.99 5.38
CA PRO A 455 -14.81 6.44 4.10
C PRO A 455 -13.28 6.25 4.08
N GLY A 456 -12.78 5.57 3.04
CA GLY A 456 -11.41 5.05 3.00
C GLY A 456 -11.26 3.72 3.74
N HIS A 457 -12.33 3.23 4.36
CA HIS A 457 -12.40 1.91 4.95
C HIS A 457 -12.80 0.83 3.95
N HIS A 458 -12.10 -0.29 4.05
CA HIS A 458 -12.55 -1.63 3.70
C HIS A 458 -14.02 -1.84 4.15
N GLN A 459 -14.93 -2.06 3.20
CA GLN A 459 -16.39 -1.90 3.41
C GLN A 459 -16.97 -2.77 4.54
N MET A 460 -16.31 -3.88 4.83
CA MET A 460 -16.72 -4.84 5.86
C MET A 460 -16.52 -4.32 7.29
N MET A 461 -15.48 -3.52 7.55
CA MET A 461 -15.19 -3.01 8.90
C MET A 461 -16.13 -1.86 9.29
N THR A 462 -16.43 -0.95 8.37
CA THR A 462 -17.43 0.13 8.59
C THR A 462 -18.88 -0.35 8.68
N ALA A 463 -19.13 -1.60 8.32
CA ALA A 463 -20.42 -2.26 8.51
C ALA A 463 -20.59 -2.87 9.92
N SER A 464 -19.53 -2.94 10.74
CA SER A 464 -19.51 -3.71 12.00
C SER A 464 -20.37 -3.13 13.15
N ASP A 465 -20.38 -3.80 14.32
CA ASP A 465 -20.85 -3.19 15.58
C ASP A 465 -19.66 -2.45 16.22
N PRO A 466 -19.67 -1.10 16.28
CA PRO A 466 -18.54 -0.31 16.78
C PRO A 466 -18.29 -0.51 18.27
N THR A 467 -19.19 -1.17 19.00
CA THR A 467 -19.04 -1.45 20.42
C THR A 467 -18.32 -2.78 20.72
N LEU A 468 -17.92 -3.53 19.68
CA LEU A 468 -17.09 -4.75 19.80
C LEU A 468 -15.97 -4.84 18.76
N MET A 469 -16.15 -4.25 17.56
CA MET A 469 -15.19 -4.38 16.46
C MET A 469 -14.41 -3.09 16.15
N GLY A 470 -15.09 -1.95 16.20
CA GLY A 470 -14.59 -0.67 15.69
C GLY A 470 -15.04 -0.37 14.25
N ASP A 471 -15.26 0.91 13.95
CA ASP A 471 -15.54 1.43 12.61
C ASP A 471 -14.67 2.66 12.21
N ASP A 472 -13.54 2.86 12.89
CA ASP A 472 -12.54 3.93 12.68
C ASP A 472 -11.13 3.36 12.35
N LYS A 473 -10.35 4.10 11.55
CA LYS A 473 -9.03 3.68 11.03
C LYS A 473 -7.94 3.56 12.11
N PHE A 474 -8.22 4.04 13.31
CA PHE A 474 -7.33 3.97 14.48
C PHE A 474 -7.80 2.95 15.54
N ASP A 475 -8.73 2.06 15.22
CA ASP A 475 -9.20 1.02 16.15
C ASP A 475 -8.11 -0.01 16.49
N GLY A 476 -7.60 0.09 17.71
CA GLY A 476 -6.35 -0.56 18.17
C GLY A 476 -5.34 0.43 18.78
N LEU A 477 -5.49 1.72 18.49
CA LEU A 477 -4.87 2.83 19.25
C LEU A 477 -5.84 3.40 20.30
N SER A 478 -7.11 3.47 19.92
CA SER A 478 -8.27 3.85 20.75
C SER A 478 -9.39 2.82 20.54
N GLY A 479 -10.47 2.92 21.33
CA GLY A 479 -11.69 2.10 21.21
C GLY A 479 -11.53 0.64 21.62
N ARG A 480 -10.67 -0.10 20.91
CA ARG A 480 -10.42 -1.54 21.02
C ARG A 480 -9.17 -1.86 21.86
N VAL A 481 -9.00 -3.15 22.15
CA VAL A 481 -7.86 -3.73 22.88
C VAL A 481 -6.81 -4.29 21.92
N SER A 482 -7.25 -5.16 21.03
CA SER A 482 -6.46 -5.80 19.97
C SER A 482 -6.39 -4.90 18.75
N GLN A 483 -5.39 -5.14 17.90
CA GLN A 483 -5.11 -4.28 16.76
C GLN A 483 -5.71 -4.85 15.48
N VAL A 484 -6.49 -4.01 14.79
CA VAL A 484 -6.72 -4.12 13.35
C VAL A 484 -5.67 -3.22 12.69
N ASN A 485 -4.92 -3.71 11.70
CA ASN A 485 -4.14 -2.78 10.89
C ASN A 485 -5.11 -2.09 9.92
N GLY A 486 -5.28 -0.77 10.06
CA GLY A 486 -6.24 0.00 9.27
C GLY A 486 -5.83 0.11 7.81
N ALA A 487 -6.15 -0.91 7.01
CA ALA A 487 -5.83 -1.03 5.58
C ALA A 487 -4.35 -0.71 5.25
N CYS A 488 -3.46 -1.67 5.49
CA CYS A 488 -2.07 -1.55 5.04
C CYS A 488 -2.03 -1.31 3.51
N GLN A 489 -1.26 -0.32 3.07
CA GLN A 489 -1.10 0.03 1.66
C GLN A 489 0.30 -0.31 1.13
N HIS A 490 1.13 -1.06 1.88
CA HIS A 490 2.46 -1.48 1.42
C HIS A 490 2.38 -2.42 0.21
N ALA A 491 1.49 -3.41 0.26
CA ALA A 491 1.18 -4.28 -0.89
C ALA A 491 0.71 -3.45 -2.11
N SER A 492 -0.16 -2.46 -1.89
CA SER A 492 -0.65 -1.56 -2.94
C SER A 492 0.43 -0.62 -3.51
N CYS A 493 1.42 -0.24 -2.69
CA CYS A 493 2.60 0.51 -3.14
C CYS A 493 3.40 -0.32 -4.14
N LYS A 494 3.82 -1.54 -3.74
CA LYS A 494 4.56 -2.45 -4.61
C LYS A 494 3.75 -2.83 -5.86
N ALA A 495 2.43 -3.01 -5.75
CA ALA A 495 1.56 -3.37 -6.87
C ALA A 495 1.60 -2.34 -8.02
N PHE A 496 1.77 -1.04 -7.74
CA PHE A 496 1.96 -0.04 -8.80
C PHE A 496 3.26 -0.29 -9.58
N ASP A 497 4.36 -0.56 -8.87
CA ASP A 497 5.68 -0.70 -9.46
C ASP A 497 5.88 -2.08 -10.11
N VAL A 498 5.20 -3.11 -9.60
CA VAL A 498 5.04 -4.41 -10.26
C VAL A 498 4.18 -4.27 -11.52
N ALA A 499 3.13 -3.44 -11.54
CA ALA A 499 2.36 -3.17 -12.75
C ALA A 499 3.21 -2.42 -13.79
N LEU A 500 4.03 -1.45 -13.37
CA LEU A 500 5.01 -0.77 -14.22
C LEU A 500 6.01 -1.78 -14.82
N PHE A 501 6.57 -2.69 -14.00
CA PHE A 501 7.45 -3.76 -14.47
C PHE A 501 6.74 -4.73 -15.44
N ARG A 502 5.49 -5.08 -15.17
CA ARG A 502 4.71 -6.03 -15.98
C ARG A 502 4.32 -5.49 -17.36
N LEU A 503 4.12 -4.17 -17.49
CA LEU A 503 3.76 -3.56 -18.77
C LEU A 503 4.87 -3.73 -19.81
N ASN A 504 6.14 -3.58 -19.42
CA ASN A 504 7.27 -3.93 -20.28
C ASN A 504 8.54 -4.15 -19.43
N TYR A 505 9.22 -5.29 -19.64
CA TYR A 505 10.45 -5.65 -18.94
C TYR A 505 11.66 -4.81 -19.38
N GLU A 506 11.75 -4.53 -20.68
CA GLU A 506 12.86 -3.82 -21.31
C GLU A 506 12.80 -2.31 -21.00
N MET A 507 11.60 -1.77 -20.82
CA MET A 507 11.33 -0.43 -20.28
C MET A 507 11.95 -0.22 -18.89
N LEU A 508 12.15 -1.26 -18.07
CA LEU A 508 12.91 -1.15 -16.81
C LEU A 508 14.38 -1.59 -16.91
N MET A 509 14.73 -2.46 -17.86
CA MET A 509 16.13 -2.86 -18.07
C MET A 509 16.95 -1.81 -18.85
N SER A 510 16.32 -1.01 -19.71
CA SER A 510 16.95 0.15 -20.37
C SER A 510 17.33 1.26 -19.36
N LEU A 511 16.60 1.38 -18.25
CA LEU A 511 16.97 2.24 -17.11
C LEU A 511 18.15 1.68 -16.31
N LYS A 512 18.34 0.36 -16.37
CA LYS A 512 19.36 -0.38 -15.63
C LYS A 512 20.70 -0.43 -16.35
N ALA A 513 20.76 0.10 -17.57
CA ALA A 513 22.00 0.58 -18.14
C ALA A 513 22.37 1.89 -17.43
N PRO A 514 23.39 1.93 -16.55
CA PRO A 514 24.03 3.20 -16.26
C PRO A 514 24.50 3.80 -17.59
N SER A 515 24.52 5.12 -17.73
CA SER A 515 24.99 5.71 -18.98
C SER A 515 26.47 5.40 -19.18
N SER A 516 26.78 4.43 -20.05
CA SER A 516 28.06 4.27 -20.73
C SER A 516 28.24 5.39 -21.78
N LYS A 517 28.17 6.62 -21.27
CA LYS A 517 29.12 7.70 -21.54
C LYS A 517 30.20 7.70 -20.43
N GLU A 518 30.58 6.53 -19.90
CA GLU A 518 31.86 5.97 -20.36
C GLU A 518 32.12 6.30 -21.84
N GLU A 519 33.29 6.85 -22.15
CA GLU A 519 33.86 6.66 -23.49
C GLU A 519 34.03 5.15 -23.67
N GLY A 520 32.97 4.49 -24.12
CA GLY A 520 32.94 3.07 -24.37
C GLY A 520 34.03 2.82 -25.38
N ASP A 521 35.11 2.18 -24.92
CA ASP A 521 36.26 1.84 -25.73
C ASP A 521 35.75 0.95 -26.86
N LYS A 522 35.47 1.60 -27.99
CA LYS A 522 35.35 0.93 -29.27
C LYS A 522 36.76 0.50 -29.67
N THR A 523 37.24 -0.54 -28.98
CA THR A 523 37.46 -1.81 -29.67
C THR A 523 36.23 -2.09 -30.53
N LYS A 524 36.17 -1.45 -31.70
CA LYS A 524 35.36 -1.89 -32.83
C LYS A 524 35.73 -3.37 -32.93
N ALA A 525 34.81 -4.28 -32.61
CA ALA A 525 35.11 -5.70 -32.57
C ALA A 525 35.52 -6.08 -33.99
N ASP A 526 36.82 -6.25 -34.22
CA ASP A 526 37.41 -5.78 -35.48
C ASP A 526 36.76 -6.51 -36.66
N PRO A 527 35.97 -5.80 -37.49
CA PRO A 527 35.15 -6.46 -38.48
C PRO A 527 36.01 -7.04 -39.60
N ILE A 528 37.24 -6.55 -39.79
CA ILE A 528 37.98 -6.79 -41.03
C ILE A 528 39.47 -7.15 -40.91
N SER A 529 40.15 -6.87 -39.79
CA SER A 529 41.57 -7.23 -39.64
C SER A 529 41.85 -8.74 -39.60
N GLY A 530 43.08 -9.12 -39.93
CA GLY A 530 43.59 -10.49 -39.94
C GLY A 530 43.48 -11.20 -41.29
N THR A 531 43.74 -12.50 -41.27
CA THR A 531 43.84 -13.35 -42.47
C THR A 531 42.48 -13.70 -43.06
N TRP A 532 42.28 -13.42 -44.34
CA TRP A 532 41.16 -13.91 -45.14
C TRP A 532 41.70 -14.74 -46.31
N ASN A 533 41.13 -15.92 -46.51
CA ASN A 533 41.45 -16.77 -47.66
C ASN A 533 40.24 -16.78 -48.61
N GLY A 534 40.50 -16.60 -49.90
CA GLY A 534 39.45 -16.32 -50.87
C GLY A 534 39.80 -16.69 -52.30
N GLU A 535 38.88 -16.41 -53.21
CA GLU A 535 39.03 -16.68 -54.63
C GLU A 535 38.48 -15.53 -55.47
N ALA A 536 39.24 -15.14 -56.50
CA ALA A 536 38.88 -14.14 -57.49
C ALA A 536 38.61 -14.82 -58.83
N SER A 537 37.39 -14.66 -59.34
CA SER A 537 36.95 -15.22 -60.63
C SER A 537 36.95 -14.11 -61.68
N PHE A 538 37.84 -14.22 -62.66
CA PHE A 538 38.01 -13.26 -63.75
C PHE A 538 37.38 -13.82 -65.04
N SER A 539 36.43 -13.10 -65.64
CA SER A 539 35.75 -13.50 -66.87
C SER A 539 36.06 -12.53 -68.01
N GLY A 540 36.68 -13.04 -69.08
CA GLY A 540 37.07 -12.24 -70.24
C GLY A 540 36.02 -12.17 -71.36
N PRO A 541 36.21 -11.31 -72.39
CA PRO A 541 35.25 -11.09 -73.48
C PRO A 541 34.90 -12.31 -74.35
N GLY A 542 35.61 -13.43 -74.18
CA GLY A 542 35.32 -14.70 -74.85
C GLY A 542 34.34 -15.62 -74.08
N GLY A 543 34.03 -15.31 -72.81
CA GLY A 543 33.26 -16.18 -71.91
C GLY A 543 34.09 -17.24 -71.17
N ASP A 544 35.41 -17.23 -71.31
CA ASP A 544 36.32 -18.05 -70.51
C ASP A 544 36.54 -17.38 -69.14
N THR A 545 36.13 -18.06 -68.05
CA THR A 545 36.39 -17.65 -66.67
C THR A 545 37.64 -18.34 -66.13
N HIS A 546 38.48 -17.62 -65.39
CA HIS A 546 39.61 -18.17 -64.63
C HIS A 546 39.46 -17.82 -63.15
N GLU A 547 39.53 -18.84 -62.30
CA GLU A 547 39.50 -18.71 -60.84
C GLU A 547 40.94 -18.71 -60.29
N MET A 548 41.23 -17.77 -59.38
CA MET A 548 42.53 -17.64 -58.74
C MET A 548 42.36 -17.50 -57.21
N PRO A 549 42.85 -18.45 -56.41
CA PRO A 549 42.86 -18.30 -54.96
C PRO A 549 43.88 -17.26 -54.52
N PHE A 550 43.57 -16.56 -53.44
CA PHE A 550 44.42 -15.57 -52.80
C PHE A 550 44.28 -15.62 -51.27
N THR A 551 45.27 -15.06 -50.58
CA THR A 551 45.19 -14.74 -49.16
C THR A 551 45.39 -13.23 -49.01
N MET A 552 44.54 -12.56 -48.23
CA MET A 552 44.75 -11.17 -47.82
C MET A 552 44.92 -11.07 -46.31
N GLU A 553 45.92 -10.31 -45.88
CA GLU A 553 46.07 -9.84 -44.50
C GLU A 553 45.63 -8.37 -44.45
N LEU A 554 44.71 -8.04 -43.56
CA LEU A 554 44.18 -6.68 -43.39
C LEU A 554 44.42 -6.16 -41.96
N GLU A 555 44.55 -4.84 -41.82
CA GLU A 555 44.65 -4.12 -40.55
C GLU A 555 43.80 -2.84 -40.62
N LEU A 556 42.81 -2.72 -39.74
CA LEU A 556 41.89 -1.59 -39.60
C LEU A 556 42.43 -0.60 -38.55
N HIS A 557 42.64 0.64 -38.97
CA HIS A 557 43.11 1.71 -38.10
C HIS A 557 41.95 2.45 -37.42
N SER A 558 42.28 3.21 -36.38
CA SER A 558 41.30 3.90 -35.54
C SER A 558 40.42 4.91 -36.31
N ASP A 559 40.94 5.45 -37.41
CA ASP A 559 40.30 6.42 -38.30
C ASP A 559 39.43 5.81 -39.42
N ASN A 560 39.21 4.49 -39.41
CA ASN A 560 38.58 3.68 -40.46
C ASN A 560 39.42 3.44 -41.73
N SER A 561 40.65 3.93 -41.83
CA SER A 561 41.54 3.48 -42.91
C SER A 561 41.91 2.01 -42.72
N VAL A 562 42.02 1.27 -43.82
CA VAL A 562 42.43 -0.14 -43.85
C VAL A 562 43.69 -0.25 -44.68
N THR A 563 44.71 -0.93 -44.15
CA THR A 563 45.93 -1.30 -44.87
C THR A 563 46.09 -2.81 -44.91
N GLY A 564 46.70 -3.35 -45.95
CA GLY A 564 46.93 -4.79 -46.00
C GLY A 564 47.81 -5.24 -47.14
N THR A 565 47.97 -6.56 -47.26
CA THR A 565 48.67 -7.20 -48.38
C THR A 565 47.86 -8.38 -48.91
N MET A 566 47.59 -8.40 -50.21
CA MET A 566 46.97 -9.53 -50.89
C MET A 566 48.01 -10.29 -51.72
N SER A 567 48.14 -11.59 -51.47
CA SER A 567 49.02 -12.49 -52.20
C SER A 567 48.22 -13.32 -53.18
N MET A 568 48.40 -13.08 -54.49
CA MET A 568 47.72 -13.81 -55.57
C MET A 568 48.66 -14.84 -56.22
N GLY A 569 49.33 -15.62 -55.38
CA GLY A 569 50.24 -16.70 -55.80
C GLY A 569 51.33 -16.22 -56.76
N PRO A 570 51.40 -16.71 -58.01
CA PRO A 570 52.48 -16.37 -58.94
C PRO A 570 52.47 -14.91 -59.45
N MET A 571 51.44 -14.11 -59.14
CA MET A 571 51.43 -12.67 -59.43
C MET A 571 52.16 -11.82 -58.37
N GLY A 572 52.47 -12.39 -57.20
CA GLY A 572 53.12 -11.71 -56.09
C GLY A 572 52.16 -11.07 -55.09
N ASP A 573 52.74 -10.28 -54.18
CA ASP A 573 52.04 -9.61 -53.09
C ASP A 573 51.80 -8.14 -53.45
N GLN A 574 50.55 -7.66 -53.29
CA GLN A 574 50.15 -6.29 -53.58
C GLN A 574 49.67 -5.57 -52.31
N GLU A 575 50.10 -4.32 -52.09
CA GLU A 575 49.57 -3.47 -51.02
C GLU A 575 48.11 -3.08 -51.29
N ILE A 576 47.24 -3.40 -50.34
CA ILE A 576 45.87 -2.89 -50.22
C ILE A 576 45.91 -1.63 -49.36
N ARG A 577 45.19 -0.60 -49.81
CA ARG A 577 44.76 0.53 -48.98
C ARG A 577 43.28 0.78 -49.24
N GLY A 578 42.53 1.22 -48.23
CA GLY A 578 41.10 1.42 -48.35
C GLY A 578 40.48 2.12 -47.15
N GLU A 579 39.17 2.28 -47.18
CA GLU A 579 38.37 2.82 -46.08
C GLU A 579 37.21 1.88 -45.73
N TRP A 580 36.97 1.69 -44.43
CA TRP A 580 35.89 0.87 -43.89
C TRP A 580 34.69 1.73 -43.47
N ASP A 581 33.58 1.58 -44.17
CA ASP A 581 32.32 2.22 -43.81
C ASP A 581 31.56 1.33 -42.81
N VAL A 582 31.43 1.86 -41.58
CA VAL A 582 30.86 1.15 -40.42
C VAL A 582 29.34 1.00 -40.51
N ASP A 583 28.65 1.93 -41.19
CA ASP A 583 27.19 1.99 -41.22
C ASP A 583 26.59 1.13 -42.35
N SER A 584 27.37 0.89 -43.42
CA SER A 584 27.04 0.00 -44.54
C SER A 584 27.74 -1.37 -44.48
N ALA A 585 28.71 -1.54 -43.57
CA ALA A 585 29.58 -2.72 -43.47
C ALA A 585 30.34 -3.04 -44.78
N THR A 586 30.91 -2.00 -45.42
CA THR A 586 31.66 -2.13 -46.67
C THR A 586 33.13 -1.68 -46.54
N LEU A 587 34.03 -2.43 -47.18
CA LEU A 587 35.41 -2.03 -47.43
C LEU A 587 35.52 -1.49 -48.85
N THR A 588 35.94 -0.23 -48.99
CA THR A 588 36.31 0.34 -50.30
C THR A 588 37.82 0.25 -50.47
N ILE A 589 38.29 -0.65 -51.33
CA ILE A 589 39.71 -0.79 -51.68
C ILE A 589 40.06 0.19 -52.81
N LEU A 590 41.13 0.95 -52.60
CA LEU A 590 41.67 1.95 -53.50
C LEU A 590 42.89 1.37 -54.26
N PRO A 591 43.02 1.57 -55.59
CA PRO A 591 44.15 1.05 -56.35
C PRO A 591 45.48 1.72 -55.96
N SER A 592 46.56 0.94 -55.94
CA SER A 592 47.89 1.36 -55.48
C SER A 592 48.69 2.12 -56.58
N ASP A 593 48.64 3.46 -56.54
CA ASP A 593 49.51 4.43 -57.23
C ASP A 593 49.50 4.46 -58.80
N THR A 594 48.38 4.87 -59.42
CA THR A 594 48.34 5.39 -60.82
C THR A 594 47.48 6.65 -60.98
N GLU A 595 47.88 7.58 -61.88
CA GLU A 595 47.22 8.89 -62.12
C GLU A 595 46.01 8.84 -63.09
N GLU A 596 45.53 7.66 -63.50
CA GLU A 596 44.33 7.49 -64.34
C GLU A 596 43.28 6.67 -63.60
N SER A 597 41.99 6.98 -63.81
CA SER A 597 40.89 6.54 -62.94
C SER A 597 40.36 5.15 -63.28
N GLU A 598 40.53 4.21 -62.35
CA GLU A 598 39.78 2.96 -62.27
C GLU A 598 38.83 3.04 -61.04
N ASP A 599 37.61 2.53 -61.16
CA ASP A 599 36.61 2.60 -60.07
C ASP A 599 37.02 1.71 -58.87
N PRO A 600 36.84 2.17 -57.62
CA PRO A 600 37.33 1.47 -56.44
C PRO A 600 36.52 0.20 -56.12
N MET A 601 37.20 -0.84 -55.62
CA MET A 601 36.55 -2.13 -55.33
C MET A 601 35.84 -2.09 -53.99
N VAL A 602 34.50 -2.13 -54.01
CA VAL A 602 33.69 -2.24 -52.80
C VAL A 602 33.41 -3.71 -52.47
N LEU A 603 33.79 -4.12 -51.26
CA LEU A 603 33.50 -5.45 -50.68
C LEU A 603 32.52 -5.28 -49.52
N THR A 604 31.39 -6.01 -49.53
CA THR A 604 30.45 -6.06 -48.41
C THR A 604 30.79 -7.23 -47.49
N LEU A 605 30.76 -7.02 -46.18
CA LEU A 605 30.90 -8.07 -45.17
C LEU A 605 29.53 -8.66 -44.80
N GLU A 606 29.33 -9.94 -45.08
CA GLU A 606 28.17 -10.71 -44.61
C GLU A 606 28.65 -11.84 -43.68
N GLU A 607 28.22 -11.77 -42.41
CA GLU A 607 28.63 -12.63 -41.28
C GLU A 607 30.16 -12.74 -41.04
N ASN A 608 30.86 -13.58 -41.82
CA ASN A 608 32.32 -13.79 -41.77
C ASN A 608 32.93 -13.90 -43.19
N ARG A 609 32.23 -13.37 -44.19
CA ARG A 609 32.60 -13.47 -45.61
C ARG A 609 32.54 -12.09 -46.27
N LEU A 610 33.67 -11.65 -46.82
CA LEU A 610 33.72 -10.51 -47.73
C LEU A 610 33.30 -10.97 -49.12
N ASN A 611 32.42 -10.22 -49.80
CA ASN A 611 32.04 -10.45 -51.20
C ASN A 611 32.02 -9.12 -51.96
N GLY A 612 32.49 -9.11 -53.22
CA GLY A 612 32.39 -7.94 -54.09
C GLY A 612 32.54 -8.29 -55.56
N ALA A 613 32.21 -7.34 -56.45
CA ALA A 613 32.40 -7.52 -57.88
C ALA A 613 32.55 -6.17 -58.61
N ILE A 614 33.37 -6.17 -59.67
CA ILE A 614 33.50 -5.09 -60.65
C ILE A 614 33.21 -5.66 -62.03
N SER A 615 32.55 -4.88 -62.89
CA SER A 615 32.40 -5.19 -64.31
C SER A 615 32.60 -3.93 -65.16
N GLU A 616 33.57 -3.97 -66.07
CA GLU A 616 33.82 -2.89 -67.03
C GLU A 616 33.80 -3.44 -68.46
N ASP A 617 33.01 -2.81 -69.32
CA ASP A 617 32.67 -3.25 -70.68
C ASP A 617 32.36 -4.75 -70.82
N ALA A 618 33.37 -5.56 -71.18
CA ALA A 618 33.26 -6.99 -71.47
C ALA A 618 34.19 -7.85 -70.59
N PHE A 619 34.64 -7.30 -69.46
CA PHE A 619 35.40 -7.98 -68.43
C PHE A 619 34.67 -7.88 -67.10
N SER A 620 34.66 -8.96 -66.31
CA SER A 620 34.17 -8.91 -64.94
C SER A 620 35.08 -9.68 -63.99
N MET A 621 35.22 -9.14 -62.79
CA MET A 621 35.90 -9.76 -61.66
C MET A 621 34.91 -9.86 -60.51
N SER A 622 34.68 -11.06 -59.99
CA SER A 622 33.97 -11.28 -58.73
C SER A 622 34.94 -11.90 -57.72
N ILE A 623 34.92 -11.40 -56.50
CA ILE A 623 35.85 -11.79 -55.44
C ILE A 623 35.06 -12.14 -54.17
N TRP A 624 35.50 -13.18 -53.48
CA TRP A 624 35.01 -13.50 -52.13
C TRP A 624 36.15 -14.01 -51.26
N ALA A 625 36.07 -13.79 -49.94
CA ALA A 625 37.02 -14.34 -48.97
C ALA A 625 36.33 -14.63 -47.63
N GLU A 626 36.80 -15.66 -46.92
CA GLU A 626 36.35 -16.03 -45.58
C GLU A 626 37.50 -15.92 -44.58
N ARG A 627 37.18 -15.43 -43.37
CA ARG A 627 38.15 -15.13 -42.31
C ARG A 627 38.68 -16.40 -41.64
N GLU A 628 39.99 -16.48 -41.44
CA GLU A 628 40.61 -17.62 -40.76
C GLU A 628 40.41 -17.54 -39.24
N MET A 629 39.70 -18.52 -38.66
CA MET A 629 39.41 -18.60 -37.23
C MET A 629 40.63 -19.14 -36.44
N PRO A 630 41.07 -18.50 -35.35
CA PRO A 630 42.22 -18.97 -34.58
C PRO A 630 41.97 -20.33 -33.93
N ALA A 631 42.84 -21.30 -34.22
CA ALA A 631 42.71 -22.67 -33.73
C ALA A 631 42.80 -22.75 -32.20
N ALA A 632 41.80 -23.39 -31.57
CA ALA A 632 41.71 -23.50 -30.12
C ALA A 632 42.90 -24.28 -29.52
N SER A 633 43.78 -23.57 -28.81
CA SER A 633 44.99 -24.14 -28.22
C SER A 633 44.66 -25.01 -27.01
N SER A 634 44.84 -26.33 -27.16
CA SER A 634 44.82 -27.25 -26.01
C SER A 634 46.01 -26.97 -25.07
N SER A 635 45.75 -26.94 -23.77
CA SER A 635 46.80 -26.96 -22.74
C SER A 635 46.45 -27.97 -21.66
N SER A 636 47.43 -28.80 -21.31
CA SER A 636 47.30 -29.90 -20.36
C SER A 636 47.93 -29.52 -19.01
N SER A 637 47.20 -29.73 -17.92
CA SER A 637 47.78 -29.80 -16.57
C SER A 637 47.24 -31.03 -15.86
N SER A 638 48.14 -31.94 -15.52
CA SER A 638 47.89 -33.14 -14.74
C SER A 638 47.98 -32.87 -13.23
N ASP A 639 47.07 -33.47 -12.47
CA ASP A 639 47.31 -34.14 -11.17
C ASP A 639 46.22 -35.23 -11.10
N GLU A 640 46.54 -36.50 -10.88
CA GLU A 640 46.68 -37.12 -9.54
C GLU A 640 45.42 -36.87 -8.67
N GLY A 641 44.47 -37.80 -8.49
CA GLY A 641 44.42 -39.22 -8.87
C GLY A 641 44.50 -40.14 -7.65
N ASP A 642 43.36 -40.70 -7.22
CA ASP A 642 43.27 -41.90 -6.37
C ASP A 642 41.93 -42.62 -6.67
N ASP A 643 41.92 -43.94 -6.52
CA ASP A 643 40.99 -44.85 -7.22
C ASP A 643 39.93 -45.51 -6.28
N ASN A 644 39.25 -46.55 -6.83
CA ASN A 644 38.17 -47.39 -6.29
C ASN A 644 36.77 -46.82 -6.60
N GLU A 645 36.01 -47.32 -7.58
CA GLU A 645 35.66 -48.73 -7.92
C GLU A 645 34.95 -49.46 -6.74
N ALA A 646 33.93 -50.31 -6.96
CA ALA A 646 33.47 -50.91 -8.21
C ALA A 646 31.95 -51.20 -8.21
N ASP A 647 31.43 -51.54 -9.40
CA ASP A 647 30.32 -52.48 -9.69
C ASP A 647 28.87 -52.14 -9.21
N ASP A 648 27.79 -52.53 -9.92
CA ASP A 648 27.72 -53.34 -11.16
C ASP A 648 26.51 -53.04 -12.09
N HIS A 649 26.62 -53.57 -13.32
CA HIS A 649 25.62 -54.14 -14.27
C HIS A 649 24.09 -53.81 -14.17
N SER A 650 23.28 -53.87 -15.24
CA SER A 650 23.47 -53.94 -16.72
C SER A 650 22.10 -54.16 -17.41
N HIS A 651 21.87 -53.65 -18.64
CA HIS A 651 20.89 -54.19 -19.63
C HIS A 651 19.39 -54.17 -19.18
N ASP A 652 18.36 -54.42 -20.01
CA ASP A 652 18.15 -54.17 -21.45
C ASP A 652 16.63 -54.09 -21.78
N HIS A 653 16.33 -53.59 -22.98
CA HIS A 653 15.21 -53.95 -23.89
C HIS A 653 13.72 -54.03 -23.44
N ASP A 654 12.91 -53.29 -24.22
CA ASP A 654 11.75 -53.74 -25.01
C ASP A 654 10.32 -53.90 -24.43
N HIS A 655 9.47 -52.98 -24.93
CA HIS A 655 8.24 -53.20 -25.71
C HIS A 655 6.94 -53.83 -25.12
N ASP A 656 5.88 -53.03 -25.32
CA ASP A 656 4.59 -53.36 -25.94
C ASP A 656 3.33 -53.81 -25.15
N HIS A 657 2.33 -52.92 -25.31
CA HIS A 657 0.93 -53.16 -25.70
C HIS A 657 0.08 -54.27 -25.04
N VAL A 658 -1.11 -53.83 -24.61
CA VAL A 658 -2.38 -54.54 -24.83
C VAL A 658 -3.36 -53.56 -25.53
N MET A 659 -4.23 -54.09 -26.39
CA MET A 659 -5.23 -53.37 -27.22
C MET A 659 -6.64 -53.97 -27.00
N ASN A 660 -7.62 -53.56 -27.82
CA ASN A 660 -8.94 -54.21 -28.06
C ASN A 660 -10.05 -53.94 -27.00
N ASP A 661 -11.34 -53.77 -27.33
CA ASP A 661 -12.07 -53.67 -28.63
C ASP A 661 -13.43 -52.93 -28.49
N ASP A 662 -13.97 -52.45 -29.63
CA ASP A 662 -15.39 -52.28 -30.08
C ASP A 662 -16.52 -51.92 -29.05
N HIS A 663 -17.40 -50.94 -29.30
CA HIS A 663 -18.38 -50.91 -30.41
C HIS A 663 -19.13 -49.55 -30.56
N ASP A 664 -19.96 -49.44 -31.61
CA ASP A 664 -20.65 -48.23 -32.11
C ASP A 664 -21.89 -47.75 -31.32
N HIS A 665 -22.15 -46.43 -31.30
CA HIS A 665 -23.30 -45.80 -31.99
C HIS A 665 -23.34 -44.25 -31.85
N ALA A 666 -23.99 -43.60 -32.83
CA ALA A 666 -24.19 -42.15 -33.05
C ALA A 666 -24.87 -41.37 -31.89
N ASP A 667 -24.87 -40.02 -31.78
CA ASP A 667 -25.04 -38.96 -32.81
C ASP A 667 -24.33 -37.62 -32.48
N GLU A 668 -24.14 -36.78 -33.53
CA GLU A 668 -24.01 -35.30 -33.57
C GLU A 668 -23.21 -34.51 -32.48
N GLU A 669 -21.88 -34.40 -32.66
CA GLU A 669 -21.11 -33.16 -32.38
C GLU A 669 -20.03 -32.95 -33.45
N GLU A 670 -20.00 -31.80 -34.15
CA GLU A 670 -18.88 -31.45 -35.04
C GLU A 670 -18.72 -29.93 -35.23
N SER A 671 -17.63 -29.35 -34.69
CA SER A 671 -16.83 -28.28 -35.33
C SER A 671 -15.62 -27.80 -34.50
N ASP A 672 -15.10 -28.62 -33.57
CA ASP A 672 -13.94 -28.26 -32.74
C ASP A 672 -12.69 -29.07 -33.10
N ALA A 673 -11.86 -28.55 -34.01
CA ALA A 673 -10.72 -29.28 -34.57
C ALA A 673 -9.59 -28.38 -35.12
N LYS A 674 -9.13 -27.35 -34.38
CA LYS A 674 -7.92 -26.61 -34.80
C LYS A 674 -7.02 -25.92 -33.76
N VAL A 675 -7.04 -26.32 -32.47
CA VAL A 675 -6.17 -25.73 -31.43
C VAL A 675 -5.42 -26.77 -30.56
N VAL A 676 -4.64 -27.67 -31.18
CA VAL A 676 -3.63 -28.48 -30.47
C VAL A 676 -2.35 -28.66 -31.31
N SER A 677 -1.49 -27.64 -31.39
CA SER A 677 -0.12 -27.79 -31.96
C SER A 677 0.91 -26.77 -31.45
N ALA A 678 0.81 -26.32 -30.19
CA ALA A 678 1.71 -25.32 -29.60
C ALA A 678 2.29 -25.74 -28.23
N ALA A 679 2.68 -27.01 -28.08
CA ALA A 679 3.14 -27.57 -26.80
C ALA A 679 4.30 -28.58 -26.94
N LYS A 680 5.39 -28.22 -27.65
CA LYS A 680 6.56 -29.11 -27.78
C LYS A 680 7.90 -28.45 -28.20
N THR A 681 8.46 -27.58 -27.35
CA THR A 681 9.91 -27.22 -27.40
C THR A 681 10.48 -26.99 -26.01
N GLY A 682 10.63 -28.08 -25.23
CA GLY A 682 11.47 -28.06 -24.04
C GLY A 682 12.95 -27.97 -24.42
N LYS A 683 13.50 -26.76 -24.54
CA LYS A 683 14.95 -26.56 -24.51
C LYS A 683 15.44 -26.75 -23.08
N ALA A 684 16.49 -27.54 -22.87
CA ALA A 684 17.25 -27.49 -21.63
C ALA A 684 17.85 -26.09 -21.47
N SER A 685 17.76 -25.51 -20.28
CA SER A 685 18.22 -24.14 -20.05
C SER A 685 19.72 -24.01 -20.27
N ARG A 686 20.11 -22.90 -20.89
CA ARG A 686 21.52 -22.51 -20.98
C ARG A 686 21.93 -21.85 -19.67
N LYS A 687 23.24 -21.85 -19.41
CA LYS A 687 23.84 -21.23 -18.21
C LYS A 687 23.79 -19.69 -18.34
N GLY A 688 22.60 -19.12 -18.15
CA GLY A 688 22.30 -17.71 -18.34
C GLY A 688 20.80 -17.36 -18.36
N ASP A 689 19.89 -18.33 -18.51
CA ASP A 689 18.45 -18.04 -18.61
C ASP A 689 17.88 -17.50 -17.27
N ILE A 690 17.15 -16.38 -17.34
CA ILE A 690 16.58 -15.71 -16.15
C ILE A 690 15.36 -16.49 -15.64
N GLN A 691 15.39 -16.86 -14.35
CA GLN A 691 14.26 -17.53 -13.70
C GLN A 691 13.08 -16.57 -13.46
N LEU A 692 11.95 -16.85 -14.12
CA LEU A 692 10.71 -16.09 -14.01
C LEU A 692 9.72 -16.74 -13.05
N ILE A 693 8.92 -15.92 -12.37
CA ILE A 693 7.72 -16.29 -11.62
C ILE A 693 6.59 -15.39 -12.14
N ASP A 694 5.54 -15.99 -12.70
CA ASP A 694 4.33 -15.32 -13.21
C ASP A 694 4.58 -14.17 -14.20
N GLY A 695 5.58 -14.36 -15.07
CA GLY A 695 6.02 -13.37 -16.08
C GLY A 695 7.07 -12.38 -15.57
N VAL A 696 7.45 -12.41 -14.30
CA VAL A 696 8.36 -11.45 -13.67
C VAL A 696 9.60 -12.17 -13.12
N PRO A 697 10.84 -11.69 -13.30
CA PRO A 697 12.04 -12.31 -12.73
C PRO A 697 11.95 -12.52 -11.21
N GLU A 698 12.34 -13.70 -10.73
CA GLU A 698 12.38 -14.02 -9.29
C GLU A 698 13.25 -13.02 -8.52
N SER A 699 14.33 -12.54 -9.14
CA SER A 699 15.24 -11.51 -8.61
C SER A 699 14.60 -10.14 -8.41
N PHE A 700 13.40 -9.88 -8.97
CA PHE A 700 12.64 -8.66 -8.75
C PHE A 700 11.42 -8.91 -7.84
N ILE A 701 10.60 -9.93 -8.13
CA ILE A 701 9.34 -10.14 -7.39
C ILE A 701 9.54 -10.86 -6.04
N GLY A 702 10.52 -11.76 -5.95
CA GLY A 702 10.84 -12.49 -4.71
C GLY A 702 11.23 -11.56 -3.56
N PRO A 703 12.18 -10.63 -3.76
CA PRO A 703 12.52 -9.62 -2.77
C PRO A 703 11.34 -8.73 -2.33
N GLN A 704 10.43 -8.37 -3.24
CA GLN A 704 9.26 -7.53 -2.89
C GLN A 704 8.23 -8.28 -2.05
N LEU A 705 7.98 -9.55 -2.35
CA LEU A 705 7.20 -10.43 -1.49
C LEU A 705 7.86 -10.58 -0.10
N LYS A 706 9.19 -10.65 -0.04
CA LYS A 706 9.93 -10.66 1.24
C LYS A 706 9.73 -9.34 2.01
N ASP A 707 9.82 -8.20 1.35
CA ASP A 707 9.60 -6.85 1.92
C ASP A 707 8.20 -6.75 2.55
N VAL A 708 7.14 -7.07 1.79
CA VAL A 708 5.75 -7.06 2.28
C VAL A 708 5.56 -8.00 3.48
N ILE A 709 6.14 -9.21 3.45
CA ILE A 709 6.07 -10.11 4.60
C ILE A 709 6.87 -9.60 5.82
N MET A 710 8.05 -9.00 5.63
CA MET A 710 8.78 -8.39 6.75
C MET A 710 7.98 -7.27 7.42
N HIS A 711 7.25 -6.48 6.62
CA HIS A 711 6.34 -5.43 7.09
C HIS A 711 5.20 -6.00 7.95
N GLU A 712 4.41 -6.95 7.42
CA GLU A 712 3.28 -7.52 8.17
C GLU A 712 3.74 -8.28 9.43
N VAL A 713 4.90 -8.96 9.39
CA VAL A 713 5.49 -9.58 10.58
C VAL A 713 5.82 -8.53 11.64
N GLY A 714 6.28 -7.34 11.27
CA GLY A 714 6.47 -6.23 12.20
C GLY A 714 5.20 -5.85 12.97
N HIS A 715 4.04 -5.83 12.30
CA HIS A 715 2.74 -5.65 12.97
C HIS A 715 2.41 -6.81 13.91
N THR A 716 2.66 -8.07 13.52
CA THR A 716 2.50 -9.22 14.43
C THR A 716 3.42 -9.18 15.65
N LEU A 717 4.55 -8.45 15.58
CA LEU A 717 5.45 -8.18 16.72
C LEU A 717 4.99 -6.99 17.59
N GLY A 718 3.94 -6.28 17.17
CA GLY A 718 3.31 -5.16 17.84
C GLY A 718 3.72 -3.77 17.33
N LEU A 719 4.46 -3.68 16.22
CA LEU A 719 5.00 -2.43 15.69
C LEU A 719 3.97 -1.66 14.83
N ARG A 720 4.06 -0.34 14.85
CA ARG A 720 3.33 0.57 13.93
C ARG A 720 4.16 0.90 12.69
N HIS A 721 3.51 1.40 11.65
CA HIS A 721 4.17 2.02 10.50
C HIS A 721 5.17 3.09 10.94
N ASN A 722 6.31 3.19 10.26
CA ASN A 722 7.29 4.26 10.43
C ASN A 722 7.58 4.98 9.10
N PHE A 723 6.81 6.02 8.81
CA PHE A 723 6.89 6.84 7.60
C PHE A 723 8.07 7.85 7.59
N LYS A 724 9.14 7.53 8.33
CA LYS A 724 10.44 8.23 8.37
C LYS A 724 11.60 7.29 8.01
N GLY A 725 11.31 6.09 7.49
CA GLY A 725 12.27 5.08 7.09
C GLY A 725 13.01 5.45 5.80
N SER A 726 12.37 6.10 4.84
CA SER A 726 13.02 6.64 3.63
C SER A 726 14.20 7.56 3.95
N ARG A 727 14.10 8.30 5.06
CA ARG A 727 14.93 9.46 5.37
C ARG A 727 16.36 9.17 5.89
N VAL A 728 16.93 8.00 5.57
CA VAL A 728 18.23 7.54 6.10
C VAL A 728 19.38 7.66 5.11
N TYR A 729 19.18 7.24 3.86
CA TYR A 729 20.20 7.22 2.80
C TYR A 729 19.77 8.07 1.62
N ASP A 730 20.67 8.83 1.00
CA ASP A 730 20.38 9.47 -0.30
C ASP A 730 20.40 8.46 -1.46
N LEU A 731 20.07 8.89 -2.68
CA LEU A 731 19.96 7.98 -3.84
C LEU A 731 21.31 7.33 -4.17
N ASP A 732 22.41 8.07 -4.07
CA ASP A 732 23.76 7.55 -4.34
C ASP A 732 24.21 6.57 -3.26
N GLU A 733 24.02 6.93 -1.98
CA GLU A 733 24.24 6.01 -0.85
C GLU A 733 23.44 4.71 -1.04
N MET A 734 22.13 4.80 -1.29
CA MET A 734 21.23 3.64 -1.45
C MET A 734 21.61 2.72 -2.63
N ASN A 735 22.14 3.28 -3.72
CA ASN A 735 22.44 2.55 -4.94
C ASN A 735 23.91 2.16 -5.12
N ALA A 736 24.77 2.46 -4.15
CA ALA A 736 26.17 2.05 -4.13
C ALA A 736 26.33 0.52 -4.07
N GLU A 737 27.41 -0.01 -4.68
CA GLU A 737 27.67 -1.46 -4.76
C GLU A 737 27.77 -2.10 -3.37
N GLU A 738 28.39 -1.40 -2.41
CA GLU A 738 28.50 -1.86 -1.03
C GLU A 738 27.16 -1.89 -0.29
N MET A 739 26.08 -1.28 -0.78
CA MET A 739 24.76 -1.31 -0.14
C MET A 739 23.88 -2.51 -0.58
N LYS A 740 24.27 -3.26 -1.61
CA LYS A 740 23.60 -4.51 -1.97
C LYS A 740 23.60 -5.52 -0.80
N GLY A 741 22.46 -6.14 -0.55
CA GLY A 741 22.22 -7.04 0.59
C GLY A 741 21.99 -6.34 1.93
N LYS A 742 21.99 -5.00 1.99
CA LYS A 742 21.73 -4.22 3.22
C LYS A 742 20.33 -3.59 3.19
N ALA A 743 19.94 -2.98 4.30
CA ALA A 743 18.70 -2.20 4.37
C ALA A 743 18.90 -0.87 3.64
N ILE A 744 18.09 -0.60 2.63
CA ILE A 744 18.07 0.65 1.85
C ILE A 744 17.26 1.77 2.54
N GLY A 745 16.69 1.49 3.71
CA GLY A 745 15.94 2.44 4.52
C GLY A 745 16.03 2.13 6.02
N GLY A 746 15.52 3.03 6.85
CA GLY A 746 15.56 2.96 8.31
C GLY A 746 14.74 1.82 8.90
N SER A 747 13.61 1.47 8.29
CA SER A 747 12.64 0.50 8.79
C SER A 747 11.92 -0.21 7.65
N VAL A 748 11.59 -1.50 7.80
CA VAL A 748 10.63 -2.17 6.90
C VAL A 748 9.19 -1.72 7.13
N MET A 749 8.90 -1.01 8.22
CA MET A 749 7.56 -0.50 8.56
C MET A 749 7.17 0.75 7.75
N ASP A 750 7.94 1.12 6.74
CA ASP A 750 7.68 2.26 5.84
C ASP A 750 7.12 1.77 4.50
N TYR A 751 6.31 2.57 3.82
CA TYR A 751 5.78 2.26 2.48
C TYR A 751 6.75 2.73 1.39
N LEU A 752 7.98 2.22 1.43
CA LEU A 752 8.99 2.54 0.42
C LEU A 752 8.55 2.00 -0.96
N PRO A 753 8.53 2.84 -2.01
CA PRO A 753 8.31 2.40 -3.38
C PRO A 753 9.49 1.56 -3.87
N VAL A 754 9.38 0.98 -5.06
CA VAL A 754 10.50 0.30 -5.69
C VAL A 754 11.60 1.33 -6.02
N ASN A 755 12.81 1.08 -5.52
CA ASN A 755 14.00 1.88 -5.80
C ASN A 755 14.43 1.66 -7.26
N ILE A 756 13.81 2.39 -8.18
CA ILE A 756 14.25 2.56 -9.58
C ILE A 756 15.08 3.84 -9.62
N ASN A 757 16.40 3.72 -9.66
CA ASN A 757 17.29 4.88 -9.74
C ASN A 757 17.49 5.28 -11.20
N TYR A 758 17.32 6.56 -11.52
CA TYR A 758 17.43 7.05 -12.90
C TYR A 758 18.06 8.45 -12.99
N GLY A 759 19.00 8.60 -13.92
CA GLY A 759 19.79 9.81 -14.16
C GLY A 759 21.07 9.50 -14.94
N GLU A 760 21.82 10.52 -15.36
CA GLU A 760 23.12 10.32 -15.99
C GLU A 760 24.10 9.65 -15.00
N ASN A 761 24.57 8.46 -15.36
CA ASN A 761 25.45 7.57 -14.58
C ASN A 761 24.82 6.95 -13.32
N ALA A 762 23.49 6.82 -13.27
CA ALA A 762 22.79 6.15 -12.17
C ALA A 762 23.18 4.67 -12.05
N ASN A 763 23.82 4.30 -10.93
CA ASN A 763 23.93 2.90 -10.49
C ASN A 763 22.58 2.39 -9.97
N GLN A 764 22.34 1.09 -10.05
CA GLN A 764 21.13 0.45 -9.49
C GLN A 764 21.52 -0.56 -8.39
N GLY A 765 21.19 -0.20 -7.14
CA GLY A 765 21.26 -1.07 -5.97
C GLY A 765 20.04 -2.00 -5.86
N ASP A 766 19.76 -2.46 -4.64
CA ASP A 766 18.58 -3.30 -4.40
C ASP A 766 17.27 -2.50 -4.63
N TYR A 767 16.31 -3.14 -5.31
CA TYR A 767 15.02 -2.54 -5.67
C TYR A 767 14.07 -2.29 -4.49
N THR A 768 14.32 -2.90 -3.33
CA THR A 768 13.35 -2.99 -2.21
C THR A 768 14.09 -3.38 -0.93
N MET A 769 13.43 -3.35 0.24
CA MET A 769 14.07 -3.78 1.48
C MET A 769 14.32 -5.30 1.48
N VAL A 770 15.59 -5.70 1.38
CA VAL A 770 16.01 -7.12 1.42
C VAL A 770 16.27 -7.65 2.85
N THR A 771 16.39 -6.75 3.82
CA THR A 771 16.61 -7.02 5.26
C THR A 771 16.01 -5.90 6.11
N ILE A 772 15.68 -6.19 7.38
CA ILE A 772 15.22 -5.20 8.36
C ILE A 772 16.26 -4.08 8.61
N GLY A 773 15.77 -2.86 8.86
CA GLY A 773 16.54 -1.62 8.96
C GLY A 773 16.95 -1.23 10.41
N PRO A 774 17.82 -0.22 10.59
CA PRO A 774 18.37 0.17 11.89
C PRO A 774 17.34 0.54 12.96
N TYR A 775 16.20 1.13 12.60
CA TYR A 775 15.10 1.42 13.52
C TYR A 775 14.43 0.14 14.03
N ASP A 776 14.30 -0.89 13.19
CA ASP A 776 13.68 -2.18 13.53
C ASP A 776 14.46 -2.90 14.63
N TYR A 777 15.81 -2.85 14.58
CA TYR A 777 16.66 -3.33 15.67
C TYR A 777 16.45 -2.55 16.97
N TRP A 778 16.23 -1.23 16.90
CA TRP A 778 16.10 -0.36 18.06
C TRP A 778 14.74 -0.50 18.78
N VAL A 779 13.63 -0.61 18.04
CA VAL A 779 12.32 -0.87 18.64
C VAL A 779 12.29 -2.23 19.34
N ILE A 780 12.87 -3.28 18.73
CA ILE A 780 13.02 -4.60 19.37
C ILE A 780 13.96 -4.53 20.59
N GLU A 781 15.02 -3.71 20.56
CA GLU A 781 15.86 -3.44 21.73
C GLU A 781 15.05 -2.82 22.89
N TYR A 782 14.16 -1.87 22.61
CA TYR A 782 13.26 -1.32 23.62
C TYR A 782 12.26 -2.35 24.12
N GLY A 783 11.60 -3.06 23.20
CA GLY A 783 10.58 -4.05 23.49
C GLY A 783 11.08 -5.16 24.41
N TYR A 784 12.24 -5.75 24.10
CA TYR A 784 12.71 -7.00 24.71
C TYR A 784 14.04 -6.86 25.50
N GLY A 785 14.78 -5.77 25.34
CA GLY A 785 16.03 -5.51 26.05
C GLY A 785 15.88 -5.20 27.55
N LYS A 786 17.01 -5.15 28.25
CA LYS A 786 17.04 -4.97 29.73
C LYS A 786 16.87 -3.51 30.17
N ASN A 787 17.37 -2.54 29.40
CA ASN A 787 17.59 -1.15 29.84
C ASN A 787 16.83 -0.12 28.98
N PRO A 788 15.48 -0.14 28.91
CA PRO A 788 14.69 0.70 27.98
C PRO A 788 14.94 2.21 28.12
N LYS A 789 15.34 2.70 29.30
CA LYS A 789 15.71 4.12 29.51
C LYS A 789 17.01 4.53 28.83
N GLU A 790 17.94 3.59 28.63
CA GLU A 790 19.19 3.86 27.89
C GLU A 790 18.96 3.75 26.39
N VAL A 791 18.14 2.76 25.96
CA VAL A 791 17.68 2.62 24.56
C VAL A 791 17.02 3.92 24.08
N LEU A 792 16.13 4.51 24.87
CA LEU A 792 15.43 5.76 24.53
C LEU A 792 16.34 7.00 24.34
N LYS A 793 17.55 7.02 24.90
CA LYS A 793 18.50 8.15 24.71
C LYS A 793 19.00 8.27 23.28
N ARG A 794 18.88 7.18 22.50
CA ARG A 794 19.32 7.09 21.11
C ARG A 794 18.36 7.77 20.12
N VAL A 795 17.22 8.31 20.57
CA VAL A 795 16.19 8.89 19.67
C VAL A 795 16.71 9.95 18.70
N ALA A 796 17.76 10.69 19.06
CA ALA A 796 18.38 11.71 18.20
C ALA A 796 19.33 11.14 17.12
N GLU A 797 19.60 9.83 17.10
CA GLU A 797 20.32 9.19 15.99
C GLU A 797 19.48 9.30 14.69
N PRO A 798 20.00 9.87 13.59
CA PRO A 798 19.20 10.16 12.38
C PRO A 798 18.43 8.97 11.81
N GLN A 799 19.02 7.77 11.87
CA GLN A 799 18.45 6.51 11.41
C GLN A 799 17.36 5.91 12.33
N LEU A 800 17.04 6.57 13.45
CA LEU A 800 16.04 6.16 14.43
C LEU A 800 14.83 7.12 14.47
N ALA A 801 14.72 8.02 13.50
CA ALA A 801 13.59 8.92 13.34
C ALA A 801 12.25 8.14 13.22
N TYR A 802 11.19 8.71 13.80
CA TYR A 802 9.88 8.07 13.87
C TYR A 802 8.72 9.04 13.63
N ALA A 803 7.88 8.70 12.65
CA ALA A 803 6.55 9.27 12.41
C ALA A 803 5.63 8.17 11.85
N THR A 804 4.32 8.28 11.99
CA THR A 804 3.38 7.17 11.79
C THR A 804 2.01 7.65 11.26
N ASP A 805 0.99 6.79 11.27
CA ASP A 805 -0.31 7.02 10.62
C ASP A 805 -0.89 8.43 10.83
N GLU A 806 -0.95 8.92 12.07
CA GLU A 806 -1.50 10.25 12.38
C GLU A 806 -0.66 11.42 11.84
N ASP A 807 0.64 11.21 11.61
CA ASP A 807 1.55 12.24 11.12
C ASP A 807 1.44 12.44 9.59
N THR A 808 0.89 11.46 8.85
CA THR A 808 0.79 11.48 7.37
C THR A 808 -0.14 12.55 6.80
N TRP A 809 -0.99 13.17 7.62
CA TRP A 809 -1.81 14.35 7.26
C TRP A 809 -1.27 15.66 7.89
N GLY A 810 -0.18 15.55 8.65
CA GLY A 810 0.53 16.64 9.28
C GLY A 810 1.40 17.47 8.33
N PRO A 811 2.12 18.47 8.87
CA PRO A 811 2.94 19.40 8.09
C PRO A 811 4.33 18.86 7.69
N ASP A 812 4.75 17.67 8.15
CA ASP A 812 6.11 17.18 7.92
C ASP A 812 6.23 16.45 6.56
N PRO A 813 7.00 16.98 5.58
CA PRO A 813 7.16 16.33 4.28
C PRO A 813 8.04 15.09 4.31
N THR A 814 8.65 14.77 5.45
CA THR A 814 9.45 13.56 5.68
C THR A 814 8.70 12.51 6.49
N ALA A 815 7.38 12.67 6.68
CA ALA A 815 6.48 11.74 7.37
C ALA A 815 5.43 11.17 6.40
N ARG A 816 5.87 10.67 5.24
CA ARG A 816 5.02 10.42 4.06
C ARG A 816 5.05 8.97 3.61
N ARG A 817 4.11 8.65 2.73
CA ARG A 817 3.95 7.32 2.14
C ARG A 817 4.43 7.37 0.70
N PHE A 818 4.96 6.26 0.19
CA PHE A 818 5.38 6.14 -1.21
C PHE A 818 6.51 7.10 -1.61
N ASP A 819 7.24 7.66 -0.64
CA ASP A 819 8.46 8.45 -0.83
C ASP A 819 9.73 7.62 -0.62
N ASN A 820 10.86 8.14 -1.08
CA ASN A 820 12.15 7.46 -0.94
C ASN A 820 13.29 8.48 -0.83
N ALA A 821 14.45 8.00 -0.40
CA ALA A 821 15.66 8.76 -0.09
C ALA A 821 15.55 9.78 1.07
N LYS A 822 16.72 10.13 1.62
CA LYS A 822 17.01 11.11 2.68
C LYS A 822 16.39 12.49 2.46
N ASN A 823 16.17 12.85 1.20
CA ASN A 823 15.44 14.03 0.78
C ASN A 823 14.50 13.65 -0.38
N PRO A 824 13.20 13.40 -0.09
CA PRO A 824 12.20 13.03 -1.10
C PRO A 824 12.09 13.90 -2.35
N LEU A 825 12.62 15.14 -2.37
CA LEU A 825 12.71 15.94 -3.60
C LEU A 825 13.69 15.36 -4.62
N ASP A 826 14.78 14.72 -4.17
CA ASP A 826 15.78 14.12 -5.06
C ASP A 826 15.21 12.87 -5.75
N TYR A 827 14.42 12.08 -5.00
CA TYR A 827 13.63 10.98 -5.56
C TYR A 827 12.55 11.49 -6.53
N ALA A 828 11.85 12.59 -6.21
CA ALA A 828 10.86 13.19 -7.10
C ALA A 828 11.48 13.67 -8.44
N ASP A 829 12.68 14.28 -8.42
CA ASP A 829 13.44 14.62 -9.62
C ASP A 829 13.77 13.37 -10.47
N SER A 830 14.30 12.31 -9.85
CA SER A 830 14.61 11.05 -10.56
C SER A 830 13.37 10.39 -11.19
N GLN A 831 12.24 10.35 -10.46
CA GLN A 831 10.98 9.81 -10.99
C GLN A 831 10.38 10.66 -12.12
N VAL A 832 10.60 11.98 -12.13
CA VAL A 832 10.17 12.84 -13.24
C VAL A 832 11.08 12.72 -14.45
N ALA A 833 12.39 12.58 -14.26
CA ALA A 833 13.33 12.28 -15.34
C ALA A 833 12.97 10.93 -16.03
N LEU A 834 12.74 9.90 -15.21
CA LEU A 834 12.27 8.58 -15.64
C LEU A 834 10.99 8.66 -16.48
N VAL A 835 9.97 9.37 -15.98
CA VAL A 835 8.70 9.53 -16.71
C VAL A 835 8.86 10.27 -18.04
N LYS A 836 9.82 11.20 -18.15
CA LYS A 836 10.07 11.95 -19.39
C LYS A 836 10.73 11.08 -20.46
N ASP A 837 11.70 10.24 -20.08
CA ASP A 837 12.32 9.26 -20.99
C ASP A 837 11.30 8.22 -21.48
N LEU A 838 10.62 7.55 -20.56
CA LEU A 838 9.69 6.47 -20.91
C LEU A 838 8.52 6.92 -21.78
N ARG A 839 8.06 8.18 -21.66
CA ARG A 839 7.04 8.73 -22.56
C ARG A 839 7.51 8.85 -24.02
N GLY A 840 8.80 9.04 -24.26
CA GLY A 840 9.37 9.02 -25.61
C GLY A 840 9.33 7.64 -26.26
N LYS A 841 9.37 6.59 -25.44
CA LYS A 841 9.53 5.18 -25.84
C LYS A 841 8.22 4.41 -26.03
N ILE A 842 7.07 5.00 -25.66
CA ILE A 842 5.77 4.31 -25.65
C ILE A 842 5.41 3.64 -26.99
N ILE A 843 5.77 4.26 -28.10
CA ILE A 843 5.36 3.80 -29.44
C ILE A 843 6.31 2.74 -30.00
N ASP A 844 7.60 2.86 -29.70
CA ASP A 844 8.67 2.14 -30.40
C ASP A 844 9.30 1.02 -29.55
N GLU A 845 9.17 1.07 -28.22
CA GLU A 845 9.70 0.06 -27.28
C GLU A 845 8.64 -0.59 -26.38
N MET A 846 7.42 -0.01 -26.26
CA MET A 846 6.42 -0.42 -25.25
C MET A 846 5.07 -0.93 -25.79
N VAL A 847 4.95 -1.16 -27.11
CA VAL A 847 3.82 -1.86 -27.72
C VAL A 847 4.40 -2.81 -28.77
N GLU A 848 4.27 -4.12 -28.55
CA GLU A 848 4.87 -5.14 -29.41
C GLU A 848 4.07 -5.38 -30.71
N ASP A 849 4.74 -5.98 -31.69
CA ASP A 849 4.24 -6.21 -33.04
C ASP A 849 3.08 -7.25 -33.03
N GLY A 850 1.84 -6.75 -32.96
CA GLY A 850 0.62 -7.55 -32.86
C GLY A 850 -0.23 -7.29 -31.61
N GLU A 851 0.24 -6.45 -30.68
CA GLU A 851 -0.55 -6.00 -29.53
C GLU A 851 -1.65 -4.98 -29.91
N SER A 852 -2.54 -4.68 -28.96
CA SER A 852 -3.48 -3.58 -29.12
C SER A 852 -2.81 -2.24 -28.82
N TRP A 853 -3.07 -1.25 -29.67
CA TRP A 853 -2.72 0.14 -29.39
C TRP A 853 -3.33 0.69 -28.08
N SER A 854 -4.27 -0.03 -27.43
CA SER A 854 -4.74 0.31 -26.09
C SER A 854 -3.64 0.28 -25.01
N GLU A 855 -2.57 -0.52 -25.20
CA GLU A 855 -1.42 -0.53 -24.30
C GLU A 855 -0.70 0.82 -24.25
N SER A 856 -0.59 1.54 -25.39
CA SER A 856 -0.02 2.89 -25.42
C SER A 856 -0.76 3.89 -24.51
N ARG A 857 -2.08 3.73 -24.36
CA ARG A 857 -2.92 4.55 -23.46
C ARG A 857 -2.74 4.15 -22.00
N LYS A 858 -2.65 2.85 -21.71
CA LYS A 858 -2.42 2.33 -20.35
C LYS A 858 -1.04 2.72 -19.83
N ALA A 859 0.00 2.56 -20.66
CA ALA A 859 1.36 3.01 -20.39
C ALA A 859 1.42 4.51 -20.08
N TYR A 860 0.85 5.35 -20.96
CA TYR A 860 0.83 6.80 -20.73
C TYR A 860 0.05 7.19 -19.46
N ASP A 861 -1.11 6.59 -19.20
CA ASP A 861 -1.89 6.88 -17.99
C ASP A 861 -1.14 6.46 -16.71
N LEU A 862 -0.38 5.36 -16.73
CA LEU A 862 0.49 4.97 -15.61
C LEU A 862 1.67 5.94 -15.42
N LEU A 863 2.32 6.38 -16.50
CA LEU A 863 3.39 7.38 -16.47
C LEU A 863 2.89 8.78 -16.11
N LEU A 864 1.62 9.12 -16.38
CA LEU A 864 0.93 10.29 -15.84
C LEU A 864 0.68 10.13 -14.32
N GLY A 865 0.47 8.90 -13.85
CA GLY A 865 0.41 8.50 -12.43
C GLY A 865 1.70 8.75 -11.66
N LYS A 866 2.85 8.26 -12.16
CA LYS A 866 4.15 8.57 -11.54
C LYS A 866 4.43 10.08 -11.53
N HIS A 867 4.06 10.79 -12.60
CA HIS A 867 4.17 12.25 -12.66
C HIS A 867 3.37 12.95 -11.57
N ALA A 868 2.07 12.62 -11.44
CA ALA A 868 1.19 13.20 -10.43
C ALA A 868 1.64 12.87 -9.00
N SER A 869 2.17 11.66 -8.77
CA SER A 869 2.72 11.23 -7.47
C SER A 869 3.97 12.03 -7.09
N ALA A 870 4.95 12.16 -8.00
CA ALA A 870 6.17 12.95 -7.75
C ALA A 870 5.86 14.44 -7.47
N VAL A 871 4.88 15.02 -8.18
CA VAL A 871 4.33 16.36 -7.88
C VAL A 871 3.73 16.41 -6.47
N GLY A 872 2.96 15.40 -6.08
CA GLY A 872 2.39 15.29 -4.72
C GLY A 872 3.46 15.24 -3.62
N ILE A 873 4.55 14.49 -3.83
CA ILE A 873 5.70 14.44 -2.90
C ILE A 873 6.30 15.85 -2.71
N ALA A 874 6.55 16.56 -3.81
CA ALA A 874 7.15 17.89 -3.76
C ALA A 874 6.23 18.95 -3.13
N SER A 875 4.93 18.96 -3.46
CA SER A 875 3.93 19.88 -2.91
C SER A 875 3.95 19.98 -1.38
N ASN A 876 4.29 18.88 -0.69
CA ASN A 876 4.28 18.77 0.77
C ASN A 876 5.29 19.65 1.51
N TRP A 877 6.35 20.07 0.81
CA TRP A 877 7.41 20.89 1.39
C TRP A 877 6.99 22.36 1.51
N ILE A 878 6.04 22.80 0.68
CA ILE A 878 5.55 24.17 0.62
C ILE A 878 4.70 24.45 1.85
N GLY A 879 5.17 25.32 2.75
CA GLY A 879 4.54 25.53 4.05
C GLY A 879 4.74 24.39 5.06
N GLY A 880 5.51 23.36 4.73
CA GLY A 880 5.76 22.24 5.64
C GLY A 880 6.60 22.62 6.87
N SER A 881 6.78 21.68 7.79
CA SER A 881 7.61 21.85 8.99
C SER A 881 8.06 20.49 9.54
N TYR A 882 9.35 20.35 9.89
CA TYR A 882 9.84 19.12 10.49
C TYR A 882 9.32 18.95 11.93
N LEU A 883 8.83 17.76 12.24
CA LEU A 883 8.32 17.36 13.54
C LEU A 883 9.22 16.28 14.16
N ASN A 884 9.75 16.57 15.35
CA ASN A 884 10.68 15.70 16.06
C ASN A 884 10.09 15.29 17.42
N ARG A 885 9.91 14.00 17.67
CA ARG A 885 9.31 13.46 18.92
C ARG A 885 10.25 13.52 20.15
N HIS A 886 11.30 14.35 20.10
CA HIS A 886 12.34 14.49 21.13
C HIS A 886 11.82 15.13 22.42
N LYS A 887 12.36 14.70 23.56
CA LYS A 887 11.97 15.19 24.88
C LYS A 887 13.05 16.06 25.51
N LYS A 888 12.62 17.02 26.32
CA LYS A 888 13.52 17.96 27.00
C LYS A 888 14.48 17.21 27.92
N GLY A 889 15.77 17.18 27.55
CA GLY A 889 16.82 16.47 28.28
C GLY A 889 17.23 15.13 27.68
N ASP A 890 16.67 14.73 26.54
CA ASP A 890 17.29 13.72 25.69
C ASP A 890 18.64 14.24 25.14
N PRO A 891 19.68 13.39 25.00
CA PRO A 891 20.94 13.77 24.35
C PRO A 891 20.72 14.24 22.91
N ASP A 892 21.52 15.21 22.48
CA ASP A 892 21.64 15.69 21.08
C ASP A 892 20.30 16.08 20.40
N ALA A 893 19.28 16.36 21.21
CA ALA A 893 17.91 16.61 20.77
C ALA A 893 17.75 17.93 20.00
N VAL A 894 17.42 17.84 18.70
CA VAL A 894 16.89 18.96 17.90
C VAL A 894 15.51 19.43 18.40
N ARG A 895 15.07 20.60 17.93
CA ARG A 895 13.81 21.23 18.35
C ARG A 895 12.59 20.37 17.94
N PRO A 896 11.50 20.28 18.74
CA PRO A 896 10.33 19.48 18.39
C PRO A 896 9.57 19.92 17.12
N ILE A 897 9.70 21.19 16.73
CA ILE A 897 9.17 21.77 15.50
C ILE A 897 10.26 22.66 14.90
N GLU A 898 10.55 22.48 13.61
CA GLU A 898 11.51 23.30 12.86
C GLU A 898 10.94 23.72 11.50
N ASN A 899 11.24 24.95 11.08
CA ASN A 899 10.93 25.40 9.73
C ASN A 899 11.78 24.61 8.72
N ILE A 900 11.19 24.26 7.57
CA ILE A 900 11.97 23.74 6.43
C ILE A 900 12.79 24.91 5.86
N PRO A 901 14.09 24.74 5.55
CA PRO A 901 14.90 25.76 4.89
C PRO A 901 14.22 26.34 3.65
N ALA A 902 14.16 27.67 3.55
CA ALA A 902 13.40 28.35 2.50
C ALA A 902 13.84 27.96 1.08
N GLU A 903 15.13 27.71 0.86
CA GLU A 903 15.67 27.18 -0.40
C GLU A 903 14.96 25.89 -0.84
N GLN A 904 14.75 24.96 0.08
CA GLN A 904 14.17 23.64 -0.17
C GLN A 904 12.64 23.78 -0.45
N GLN A 905 11.96 24.71 0.24
CA GLN A 905 10.57 25.08 -0.10
C GLN A 905 10.46 25.76 -1.48
N ARG A 906 11.40 26.64 -1.84
CA ARG A 906 11.49 27.30 -3.16
C ARG A 906 11.89 26.35 -4.28
N ARG A 907 12.67 25.30 -3.99
CA ARG A 907 12.93 24.19 -4.92
C ARG A 907 11.65 23.41 -5.18
N ALA A 908 10.95 22.99 -4.13
CA ALA A 908 9.69 22.27 -4.24
C ALA A 908 8.62 23.07 -5.01
N LEU A 909 8.48 24.36 -4.74
CA LEU A 909 7.56 25.25 -5.45
C LEU A 909 7.88 25.33 -6.95
N ARG A 910 9.16 25.52 -7.31
CA ARG A 910 9.59 25.48 -8.73
C ARG A 910 9.32 24.12 -9.36
N PHE A 911 9.72 23.02 -8.71
CA PHE A 911 9.49 21.67 -9.22
C PHE A 911 8.01 21.39 -9.54
N VAL A 912 7.07 21.79 -8.68
CA VAL A 912 5.63 21.61 -8.93
C VAL A 912 5.17 22.48 -10.10
N LEU A 913 5.65 23.71 -10.20
CA LEU A 913 5.32 24.65 -11.27
C LEU A 913 5.85 24.17 -12.64
N ASP A 914 7.15 23.88 -12.71
CA ASP A 914 7.88 23.48 -13.92
C ASP A 914 7.35 22.16 -14.51
N ASN A 915 6.86 21.25 -13.66
CA ASN A 915 6.36 19.93 -14.07
C ASN A 915 4.83 19.82 -14.18
N THR A 916 4.07 20.93 -14.05
CA THR A 916 2.60 20.89 -14.28
C THR A 916 2.02 22.06 -15.06
N MET A 917 2.63 23.25 -14.99
CA MET A 917 2.01 24.46 -15.53
C MET A 917 2.27 24.66 -17.02
N TYR A 918 3.30 24.02 -17.56
CA TYR A 918 3.71 24.08 -18.97
C TYR A 918 3.05 22.95 -19.79
N ASP A 919 3.03 23.06 -21.12
CA ASP A 919 2.39 22.06 -21.98
C ASP A 919 3.35 20.87 -22.25
N GLU A 920 4.62 21.19 -22.42
CA GLU A 920 5.73 20.28 -22.72
C GLU A 920 5.99 19.26 -21.62
N CYS A 921 5.70 19.55 -20.35
CA CYS A 921 5.91 18.60 -19.24
C CYS A 921 5.03 17.34 -19.34
N TYR A 922 4.04 17.32 -20.23
CA TYR A 922 3.19 16.17 -20.49
C TYR A 922 3.70 15.26 -21.62
N GLY A 923 4.59 15.74 -22.49
CA GLY A 923 5.16 14.91 -23.58
C GLY A 923 4.15 14.45 -24.65
N LEU A 924 2.98 15.10 -24.74
CA LEU A 924 1.93 14.71 -25.69
C LEU A 924 2.27 15.15 -27.13
N THR A 925 2.65 14.20 -27.98
CA THR A 925 2.79 14.42 -29.42
C THR A 925 1.47 14.13 -30.14
N PRO A 926 1.20 14.75 -31.31
CA PRO A 926 0.08 14.36 -32.16
C PRO A 926 0.16 12.89 -32.56
N GLU A 927 1.36 12.36 -32.75
CA GLU A 927 1.60 10.98 -33.17
C GLU A 927 1.19 9.96 -32.10
N LEU A 928 1.57 10.19 -30.83
CA LEU A 928 1.13 9.38 -29.70
C LEU A 928 -0.40 9.42 -29.53
N LEU A 929 -1.00 10.60 -29.68
CA LEU A 929 -2.45 10.80 -29.55
C LEU A 929 -3.28 10.04 -30.59
N HIS A 930 -2.74 9.72 -31.77
CA HIS A 930 -3.44 8.90 -32.76
C HIS A 930 -3.43 7.39 -32.42
N ARG A 931 -2.59 6.96 -31.47
CA ARG A 931 -2.48 5.56 -31.03
C ARG A 931 -3.21 5.28 -29.70
N MET A 932 -3.53 6.30 -28.90
CA MET A 932 -4.16 6.17 -27.56
C MET A 932 -5.65 5.75 -27.54
N THR A 933 -5.97 4.57 -28.10
CA THR A 933 -7.31 3.97 -28.13
C THR A 933 -7.64 3.18 -26.85
N VAL A 934 -8.81 2.52 -26.79
CA VAL A 934 -9.16 1.49 -25.81
C VAL A 934 -9.74 0.24 -26.47
N ASP A 935 -9.54 -0.91 -25.85
CA ASP A 935 -10.30 -2.12 -26.16
C ASP A 935 -11.61 -2.15 -25.36
N LYS A 936 -12.69 -2.65 -25.97
CA LYS A 936 -14.05 -2.59 -25.38
C LYS A 936 -14.54 -3.94 -24.89
N TRP A 937 -13.79 -4.49 -23.93
CA TRP A 937 -14.11 -5.73 -23.22
C TRP A 937 -15.20 -5.51 -22.16
N TYR A 938 -16.14 -6.46 -22.03
CA TYR A 938 -17.21 -6.40 -21.02
C TYR A 938 -16.71 -6.84 -19.65
N ASP A 939 -15.78 -7.79 -19.63
CA ASP A 939 -15.16 -8.41 -18.46
C ASP A 939 -14.22 -7.44 -17.70
N GLN A 940 -13.54 -6.53 -18.39
CA GLN A 940 -12.58 -5.57 -17.78
C GLN A 940 -13.23 -4.42 -16.96
N GLY A 941 -14.53 -4.52 -16.65
CA GLY A 941 -15.26 -3.52 -15.82
C GLY A 941 -16.65 -3.14 -16.31
N GLY A 942 -17.23 -3.94 -17.22
CA GLY A 942 -18.61 -3.78 -17.70
C GLY A 942 -18.86 -2.52 -18.50
N MET A 943 -20.07 -1.97 -18.34
CA MET A 943 -20.55 -0.82 -19.10
C MET A 943 -19.67 0.45 -18.96
N ARG A 944 -18.85 0.57 -17.89
CA ARG A 944 -17.89 1.68 -17.70
C ARG A 944 -16.84 1.71 -18.80
N PHE A 945 -16.28 0.55 -19.14
CA PHE A 945 -15.20 0.43 -20.13
C PHE A 945 -15.75 0.37 -21.57
N ILE A 946 -16.90 -0.27 -21.80
CA ILE A 946 -17.56 -0.26 -23.12
C ILE A 946 -18.00 1.15 -23.54
N TYR A 947 -18.44 1.99 -22.60
CA TYR A 947 -18.76 3.40 -22.85
C TYR A 947 -17.58 4.36 -22.60
N GLN A 948 -16.37 3.85 -22.43
CA GLN A 948 -15.17 4.69 -22.45
C GLN A 948 -14.94 5.22 -23.87
N ASP A 949 -14.57 6.49 -23.97
CA ASP A 949 -14.29 7.13 -25.26
C ASP A 949 -12.97 6.60 -25.83
N GLU A 950 -13.03 6.10 -27.06
CA GLU A 950 -11.90 5.68 -27.88
C GLU A 950 -10.87 6.80 -28.01
N THR A 951 -11.30 8.06 -28.10
CA THR A 951 -10.41 9.22 -28.13
C THR A 951 -9.86 9.53 -26.74
N TYR A 952 -8.57 9.90 -26.67
CA TYR A 952 -7.95 10.25 -25.39
C TYR A 952 -8.42 11.64 -24.91
N PRO A 953 -9.01 11.80 -23.71
CA PRO A 953 -9.62 13.04 -23.27
C PRO A 953 -8.60 14.05 -22.70
N VAL A 954 -7.64 14.47 -23.55
CA VAL A 954 -6.48 15.33 -23.24
C VAL A 954 -6.82 16.44 -22.25
N HIS A 955 -7.74 17.34 -22.62
CA HIS A 955 -8.04 18.54 -21.83
C HIS A 955 -8.57 18.22 -20.43
N SER A 956 -9.28 17.11 -20.25
CA SER A 956 -9.78 16.68 -18.94
C SER A 956 -8.66 16.10 -18.09
N LYS A 957 -7.86 15.19 -18.66
CA LYS A 957 -6.73 14.54 -17.98
C LYS A 957 -5.68 15.56 -17.51
N ILE A 958 -5.27 16.46 -18.40
CA ILE A 958 -4.27 17.49 -18.07
C ILE A 958 -4.83 18.54 -17.10
N SER A 959 -6.04 19.04 -17.33
CA SER A 959 -6.67 20.02 -16.42
C SER A 959 -6.93 19.43 -15.03
N GLY A 960 -7.04 18.10 -14.89
CA GLY A 960 -7.10 17.40 -13.61
C GLY A 960 -5.77 17.51 -12.84
N VAL A 961 -4.65 17.14 -13.46
CA VAL A 961 -3.31 17.24 -12.85
C VAL A 961 -2.96 18.70 -12.50
N GLN A 962 -3.28 19.65 -13.39
CA GLN A 962 -3.09 21.08 -13.14
C GLN A 962 -3.96 21.60 -11.99
N SER A 963 -5.22 21.15 -11.90
CA SER A 963 -6.11 21.50 -10.79
C SER A 963 -5.66 20.88 -9.46
N MET A 964 -5.16 19.65 -9.48
CA MET A 964 -4.56 18.99 -8.32
C MET A 964 -3.37 19.80 -7.79
N ALA A 965 -2.41 20.14 -8.67
CA ALA A 965 -1.23 20.91 -8.28
C ALA A 965 -1.60 22.28 -7.66
N LEU A 966 -2.50 23.04 -8.30
CA LEU A 966 -3.03 24.28 -7.72
C LEU A 966 -3.74 24.05 -6.37
N SER A 967 -4.55 23.00 -6.24
CA SER A 967 -5.19 22.63 -4.98
C SER A 967 -4.20 22.19 -3.89
N GLN A 968 -3.00 21.74 -4.23
CA GLN A 968 -1.97 21.41 -3.24
C GLN A 968 -1.18 22.64 -2.79
N ILE A 969 -0.78 23.53 -3.71
CA ILE A 969 0.15 24.64 -3.41
C ILE A 969 -0.53 25.95 -2.97
N ILE A 970 -1.80 26.20 -3.31
CA ILE A 970 -2.55 27.41 -2.91
C ILE A 970 -3.92 27.15 -2.25
N ASN A 971 -4.11 26.00 -1.59
CA ASN A 971 -5.28 25.85 -0.70
C ASN A 971 -5.12 26.67 0.60
N PRO A 972 -6.23 27.02 1.29
CA PRO A 972 -6.17 27.82 2.52
C PRO A 972 -5.32 27.21 3.65
N THR A 973 -5.20 25.89 3.75
CA THR A 973 -4.40 25.22 4.79
C THR A 973 -2.90 25.35 4.51
N THR A 974 -2.45 25.14 3.27
CA THR A 974 -1.05 25.39 2.85
C THR A 974 -0.68 26.86 3.07
N LEU A 975 -1.53 27.78 2.63
CA LEU A 975 -1.32 29.22 2.80
C LEU A 975 -1.31 29.65 4.28
N GLN A 976 -2.17 29.06 5.13
CA GLN A 976 -2.11 29.31 6.57
C GLN A 976 -0.82 28.77 7.19
N ARG A 977 -0.37 27.56 6.82
CA ARG A 977 0.89 26.99 7.32
C ARG A 977 2.10 27.88 6.95
N ILE A 978 2.13 28.46 5.74
CA ILE A 978 3.15 29.45 5.34
C ILE A 978 3.12 30.67 6.28
N TYR A 979 1.95 31.27 6.50
CA TYR A 979 1.80 32.42 7.39
C TYR A 979 2.18 32.12 8.86
N ASP A 980 1.85 30.92 9.36
CA ASP A 980 2.23 30.46 10.70
C ASP A 980 3.73 30.07 10.78
N ASN A 981 4.40 29.78 9.65
CA ASN A 981 5.86 29.59 9.55
C ASN A 981 6.60 30.94 9.57
N GLU A 982 6.08 31.96 8.88
CA GLU A 982 6.61 33.34 8.91
C GLU A 982 6.69 33.86 10.37
N PHE A 983 5.63 33.67 11.15
CA PHE A 983 5.59 34.08 12.56
C PHE A 983 6.51 33.24 13.47
N ARG A 984 6.95 32.06 13.03
CA ARG A 984 7.83 31.16 13.81
C ARG A 984 9.31 31.45 13.63
N ALA A 985 9.68 32.18 12.57
CA ALA A 985 11.07 32.47 12.20
C ALA A 985 11.86 33.16 13.33
N MET A 986 13.08 32.70 13.58
CA MET A 986 13.94 33.17 14.67
C MET A 986 14.95 34.21 14.20
N GLY A 987 14.60 35.50 14.34
CA GLY A 987 15.49 36.62 14.06
C GLY A 987 15.51 36.99 12.59
N GLU A 988 16.60 36.69 11.89
CA GLU A 988 16.79 36.92 10.45
C GLU A 988 16.75 35.59 9.66
N GLU A 989 16.01 34.60 10.17
CA GLU A 989 15.77 33.31 9.51
C GLU A 989 14.93 33.48 8.24
N ASP A 990 15.52 33.17 7.09
CA ASP A 990 14.85 33.19 5.78
C ASP A 990 13.77 32.09 5.69
N VAL A 991 12.60 32.48 5.20
CA VAL A 991 11.37 31.67 5.13
C VAL A 991 10.63 31.97 3.82
N LEU A 992 10.00 30.94 3.23
CA LEU A 992 9.04 31.13 2.15
C LEU A 992 7.84 31.92 2.68
N THR A 993 7.40 32.94 1.93
CA THR A 993 6.31 33.84 2.38
C THR A 993 5.03 33.71 1.55
N LEU A 994 3.91 34.19 2.10
CA LEU A 994 2.61 34.24 1.42
C LEU A 994 2.67 34.98 0.07
N PRO A 995 3.20 36.22 -0.03
CA PRO A 995 3.26 36.94 -1.30
C PRO A 995 4.18 36.24 -2.31
N GLU A 996 5.33 35.73 -1.87
CA GLU A 996 6.29 35.01 -2.72
C GLU A 996 5.66 33.75 -3.34
N THR A 997 4.93 32.97 -2.54
CA THR A 997 4.26 31.74 -3.00
C THR A 997 3.19 32.06 -4.03
N MET A 998 2.31 33.02 -3.72
CA MET A 998 1.21 33.40 -4.63
C MET A 998 1.74 34.05 -5.91
N GLU A 999 2.82 34.84 -5.84
CA GLU A 999 3.41 35.50 -7.01
C GLU A 999 4.16 34.53 -7.93
N SER A 1000 4.86 33.54 -7.36
CA SER A 1000 5.48 32.47 -8.16
C SER A 1000 4.44 31.71 -9.00
N VAL A 1001 3.25 31.44 -8.43
CA VAL A 1001 2.14 30.83 -9.16
C VAL A 1001 1.57 31.77 -10.23
N ARG A 1002 1.39 33.07 -9.94
CA ARG A 1002 0.93 34.05 -10.95
C ARG A 1002 1.90 34.16 -12.12
N ALA A 1003 3.20 34.35 -11.86
CA ALA A 1003 4.20 34.48 -12.91
C ALA A 1003 4.18 33.29 -13.87
N VAL A 1004 4.26 32.05 -13.33
CA VAL A 1004 4.29 30.83 -14.17
C VAL A 1004 2.97 30.57 -14.90
N VAL A 1005 1.81 30.89 -14.31
CA VAL A 1005 0.49 30.69 -14.95
C VAL A 1005 0.19 31.72 -16.06
N TRP A 1006 0.86 32.88 -16.06
CA TRP A 1006 0.56 34.00 -16.96
C TRP A 1006 1.73 34.47 -17.85
N THR A 1007 2.81 33.68 -17.94
CA THR A 1007 4.02 33.98 -18.75
C THR A 1007 3.74 34.45 -20.19
N GLU A 1008 2.65 33.99 -20.82
CA GLU A 1008 2.28 34.43 -22.16
C GLU A 1008 2.10 35.95 -22.24
N LEU A 1009 1.51 36.57 -21.21
CA LEU A 1009 1.18 38.00 -21.20
C LEU A 1009 2.44 38.88 -21.21
N GLU A 1010 3.54 38.40 -20.65
CA GLU A 1010 4.84 39.09 -20.68
C GLU A 1010 5.41 39.11 -22.10
N SER A 1011 5.30 37.98 -22.82
CA SER A 1011 5.80 37.83 -24.20
C SER A 1011 4.97 38.55 -25.27
N ASP A 1012 5.63 39.11 -26.30
CA ASP A 1012 4.93 39.53 -27.53
C ASP A 1012 4.54 38.29 -28.37
N PRO A 1013 3.31 38.23 -28.93
CA PRO A 1013 2.86 37.15 -29.80
C PRO A 1013 3.77 36.98 -31.02
N ASP A 1014 4.24 35.77 -31.26
CA ASP A 1014 5.04 35.44 -32.44
C ASP A 1014 4.26 35.66 -33.75
N ASN A 1015 5.00 35.94 -34.82
CA ASN A 1015 4.51 36.13 -36.18
C ASN A 1015 3.75 34.89 -36.72
N GLY A 1016 3.99 33.69 -36.17
CA GLY A 1016 3.28 32.45 -36.49
C GLY A 1016 1.93 32.26 -35.81
N VAL A 1017 1.49 33.14 -34.89
CA VAL A 1017 0.25 32.97 -34.10
C VAL A 1017 -0.99 32.92 -35.00
N ASN A 1018 -1.78 31.84 -34.85
CA ASN A 1018 -3.01 31.60 -35.60
C ASN A 1018 -3.93 30.59 -34.86
N ASN A 1019 -5.14 30.32 -35.35
CA ASN A 1019 -6.08 29.44 -34.63
C ASN A 1019 -5.59 27.97 -34.43
N ARG A 1020 -4.58 27.49 -35.17
CA ARG A 1020 -3.91 26.19 -34.97
C ARG A 1020 -2.63 26.27 -34.11
N ASN A 1021 -2.08 27.47 -33.92
CA ASN A 1021 -0.95 27.78 -33.05
C ASN A 1021 -1.30 29.04 -32.23
N PRO A 1022 -2.21 28.92 -31.24
CA PRO A 1022 -2.76 30.07 -30.53
C PRO A 1022 -1.75 30.64 -29.52
N TYR A 1023 -1.82 31.96 -29.28
CA TYR A 1023 -0.91 32.67 -28.36
C TYR A 1023 -1.00 32.15 -26.92
N VAL A 1024 -2.19 31.78 -26.45
CA VAL A 1024 -2.38 31.03 -25.20
C VAL A 1024 -2.89 29.63 -25.56
N SER A 1025 -2.19 28.59 -25.12
CA SER A 1025 -2.48 27.19 -25.45
C SER A 1025 -3.87 26.73 -24.99
N SER A 1026 -4.38 25.63 -25.56
CA SER A 1026 -5.65 25.04 -25.10
C SER A 1026 -5.63 24.48 -23.68
N LEU A 1027 -4.45 24.14 -23.16
CA LEU A 1027 -4.24 23.67 -21.79
C LEU A 1027 -4.04 24.87 -20.85
N ARG A 1028 -3.14 25.79 -21.23
CA ARG A 1028 -2.89 27.07 -20.53
C ARG A 1028 -4.16 27.90 -20.29
N ARG A 1029 -5.08 27.97 -21.27
CA ARG A 1029 -6.40 28.63 -21.10
C ARG A 1029 -7.29 27.99 -20.03
N ASN A 1030 -7.11 26.70 -19.74
CA ASN A 1030 -7.84 26.04 -18.66
C ASN A 1030 -7.14 26.27 -17.31
N LEU A 1031 -5.81 26.17 -17.27
CA LEU A 1031 -4.99 26.52 -16.10
C LEU A 1031 -5.24 27.96 -15.62
N GLN A 1032 -5.18 28.93 -16.52
CA GLN A 1032 -5.43 30.36 -16.24
C GLN A 1032 -6.83 30.61 -15.65
N ARG A 1033 -7.85 29.90 -16.16
CA ARG A 1033 -9.21 29.95 -15.59
C ARG A 1033 -9.28 29.30 -14.21
N ALA A 1034 -8.65 28.13 -14.04
CA ALA A 1034 -8.61 27.41 -12.76
C ALA A 1034 -7.83 28.17 -11.67
N HIS A 1035 -6.87 29.02 -12.05
CA HIS A 1035 -6.19 29.95 -11.16
C HIS A 1035 -7.08 31.15 -10.79
N ILE A 1036 -7.71 31.81 -11.78
CA ILE A 1036 -8.67 32.90 -11.52
C ILE A 1036 -9.77 32.46 -10.57
N ASP A 1037 -10.33 31.27 -10.74
CA ASP A 1037 -11.46 30.82 -9.94
C ASP A 1037 -11.09 30.57 -8.47
N ARG A 1038 -9.86 30.11 -8.20
CA ARG A 1038 -9.29 30.02 -6.85
C ARG A 1038 -9.01 31.39 -6.24
N LEU A 1039 -8.43 32.33 -7.00
CA LEU A 1039 -8.23 33.72 -6.53
C LEU A 1039 -9.56 34.42 -6.23
N ILE A 1040 -10.59 34.19 -7.05
CA ILE A 1040 -11.94 34.71 -6.80
C ILE A 1040 -12.49 34.11 -5.50
N ASP A 1041 -12.51 32.79 -5.34
CA ASP A 1041 -13.04 32.15 -4.12
C ASP A 1041 -12.31 32.62 -2.86
N MET A 1042 -10.97 32.64 -2.85
CA MET A 1042 -10.18 33.12 -1.72
C MET A 1042 -10.36 34.63 -1.43
N SER A 1043 -10.69 35.42 -2.44
CA SER A 1043 -10.97 36.85 -2.26
C SER A 1043 -12.35 37.14 -1.64
N MET A 1044 -13.28 36.17 -1.61
CA MET A 1044 -14.64 36.40 -1.11
C MET A 1044 -14.73 36.33 0.43
N PRO A 1045 -15.57 37.16 1.08
CA PRO A 1045 -15.78 37.09 2.53
C PRO A 1045 -16.34 35.74 2.97
N GLY A 1046 -15.75 35.15 4.02
CA GLY A 1046 -16.19 33.86 4.60
C GLY A 1046 -15.56 32.60 3.99
N ASN A 1047 -14.78 32.72 2.91
CA ASN A 1047 -14.26 31.58 2.15
C ASN A 1047 -12.84 31.12 2.54
N GLY A 1048 -12.11 31.93 3.32
CA GLY A 1048 -10.79 31.59 3.86
C GLY A 1048 -10.84 30.98 5.28
N MET A 1049 -9.81 30.21 5.63
CA MET A 1049 -9.66 29.58 6.95
C MET A 1049 -8.66 30.31 7.85
N GLY A 1050 -8.88 30.22 9.16
CA GLY A 1050 -7.95 30.68 10.20
C GLY A 1050 -7.62 32.17 10.21
N SER A 1051 -6.49 32.50 10.83
CA SER A 1051 -5.90 33.84 10.92
C SER A 1051 -5.42 34.39 9.57
N ALA A 1052 -4.96 33.51 8.68
CA ALA A 1052 -4.42 33.87 7.37
C ALA A 1052 -5.49 34.31 6.34
N ALA A 1053 -6.78 34.06 6.60
CA ALA A 1053 -7.88 34.36 5.68
C ALA A 1053 -7.90 35.83 5.19
N ALA A 1054 -7.62 36.81 6.06
CA ALA A 1054 -7.62 38.22 5.69
C ALA A 1054 -6.39 38.63 4.85
N PRO A 1055 -5.14 38.27 5.22
CA PRO A 1055 -3.97 38.38 4.34
C PRO A 1055 -4.19 37.75 2.95
N VAL A 1056 -4.59 36.48 2.90
CA VAL A 1056 -4.80 35.74 1.63
C VAL A 1056 -5.89 36.38 0.76
N SER A 1057 -7.00 36.79 1.37
CA SER A 1057 -8.08 37.50 0.67
C SER A 1057 -7.62 38.84 0.07
N ASN A 1058 -6.74 39.56 0.76
CA ASN A 1058 -6.17 40.82 0.25
C ASN A 1058 -5.13 40.61 -0.87
N LEU A 1059 -4.26 39.61 -0.74
CA LEU A 1059 -3.30 39.24 -1.80
C LEU A 1059 -4.04 38.74 -3.05
N SER A 1060 -5.09 37.94 -2.89
CA SER A 1060 -5.93 37.50 -4.02
C SER A 1060 -6.56 38.68 -4.77
N ARG A 1061 -7.06 39.70 -4.04
CA ARG A 1061 -7.56 40.96 -4.63
C ARG A 1061 -6.48 41.82 -5.29
N MET A 1062 -5.22 41.67 -4.88
CA MET A 1062 -4.08 42.36 -5.48
C MET A 1062 -3.78 41.72 -6.84
N GLN A 1063 -3.54 40.41 -6.85
CA GLN A 1063 -3.23 39.65 -8.06
C GLN A 1063 -4.36 39.66 -9.09
N LEU A 1064 -5.63 39.64 -8.67
CA LEU A 1064 -6.76 39.83 -9.60
C LEU A 1064 -6.67 41.18 -10.34
N ARG A 1065 -6.21 42.26 -9.69
CA ARG A 1065 -6.02 43.56 -10.35
C ARG A 1065 -4.78 43.61 -11.23
N GLU A 1066 -3.71 42.91 -10.83
CA GLU A 1066 -2.47 42.80 -11.60
C GLU A 1066 -2.73 42.03 -12.90
N ILE A 1067 -3.29 40.81 -12.81
CA ILE A 1067 -3.72 40.00 -13.97
C ILE A 1067 -4.68 40.78 -14.88
N LEU A 1068 -5.62 41.55 -14.31
CA LEU A 1068 -6.50 42.42 -15.11
C LEU A 1068 -5.71 43.47 -15.89
N SER A 1069 -4.74 44.15 -15.24
CA SER A 1069 -3.86 45.15 -15.86
C SER A 1069 -3.00 44.54 -16.97
N ASP A 1070 -2.44 43.36 -16.75
CA ASP A 1070 -1.63 42.62 -17.73
C ASP A 1070 -2.49 42.31 -18.98
N ILE A 1071 -3.68 41.74 -18.76
CA ILE A 1071 -4.66 41.48 -19.83
C ILE A 1071 -5.07 42.77 -20.56
N GLU A 1072 -5.14 43.93 -19.89
CA GLU A 1072 -5.42 45.21 -20.54
C GLU A 1072 -4.30 45.64 -21.49
N GLY A 1073 -3.03 45.47 -21.11
CA GLY A 1073 -1.87 45.80 -21.96
C GLY A 1073 -1.83 44.98 -23.25
N VAL A 1074 -2.12 43.67 -23.14
CA VAL A 1074 -2.09 42.72 -24.26
C VAL A 1074 -3.11 43.04 -25.36
N LYS A 1075 -4.20 43.77 -25.07
CA LYS A 1075 -5.28 44.07 -26.04
C LYS A 1075 -4.84 44.80 -27.31
N THR A 1076 -3.69 45.46 -27.28
CA THR A 1076 -3.12 46.18 -28.43
C THR A 1076 -2.42 45.25 -29.44
N ARG A 1077 -2.06 44.04 -29.01
CA ARG A 1077 -1.33 43.04 -29.80
C ARG A 1077 -2.25 42.25 -30.75
N ARG A 1078 -1.67 41.64 -31.78
CA ARG A 1078 -2.39 40.78 -32.74
C ARG A 1078 -2.54 39.38 -32.15
N LEU A 1079 -3.76 38.97 -31.83
CA LEU A 1079 -4.10 37.66 -31.26
C LEU A 1079 -4.93 36.80 -32.21
N ASP A 1080 -4.87 35.48 -32.03
CA ASP A 1080 -5.81 34.52 -32.62
C ASP A 1080 -7.21 34.61 -31.96
N ALA A 1081 -8.19 33.90 -32.55
CA ALA A 1081 -9.58 33.98 -32.09
C ALA A 1081 -9.81 33.36 -30.70
N TYR A 1082 -9.10 32.28 -30.34
CA TYR A 1082 -9.28 31.60 -29.05
C TYR A 1082 -8.64 32.37 -27.91
N SER A 1083 -7.40 32.85 -28.09
CA SER A 1083 -6.71 33.66 -27.07
C SER A 1083 -7.46 34.97 -26.84
N LYS A 1084 -7.92 35.63 -27.90
CA LYS A 1084 -8.74 36.86 -27.78
C LYS A 1084 -10.05 36.63 -27.03
N ALA A 1085 -10.74 35.51 -27.29
CA ALA A 1085 -11.98 35.17 -26.58
C ALA A 1085 -11.72 34.84 -25.11
N HIS A 1086 -10.64 34.10 -24.81
CA HIS A 1086 -10.28 33.73 -23.44
C HIS A 1086 -9.86 34.93 -22.59
N LEU A 1087 -8.97 35.80 -23.08
CA LEU A 1087 -8.55 36.98 -22.31
C LEU A 1087 -9.71 37.96 -22.09
N ALA A 1088 -10.70 38.00 -22.99
CA ALA A 1088 -11.94 38.75 -22.79
C ALA A 1088 -12.88 38.09 -21.74
N GLU A 1089 -12.96 36.76 -21.68
CA GLU A 1089 -13.67 36.02 -20.63
C GLU A 1089 -13.00 36.24 -19.27
N ALA A 1090 -11.69 36.02 -19.18
CA ALA A 1090 -10.89 36.22 -17.98
C ALA A 1090 -11.06 37.64 -17.40
N LYS A 1091 -10.90 38.68 -18.23
CA LYS A 1091 -11.17 40.07 -17.85
C LYS A 1091 -12.58 40.25 -17.28
N SER A 1092 -13.61 39.81 -18.01
CA SER A 1092 -15.02 39.94 -17.60
C SER A 1092 -15.31 39.22 -16.28
N LYS A 1093 -14.67 38.07 -16.05
CA LYS A 1093 -14.78 37.29 -14.81
C LYS A 1093 -14.14 38.00 -13.62
N ILE A 1094 -12.95 38.54 -13.81
CA ILE A 1094 -12.20 39.30 -12.80
C ILE A 1094 -12.93 40.60 -12.43
N GLU A 1095 -13.36 41.39 -13.42
CA GLU A 1095 -14.11 42.64 -13.17
C GLU A 1095 -15.36 42.37 -12.34
N ARG A 1096 -16.17 41.37 -12.72
CA ARG A 1096 -17.38 41.00 -11.98
C ARG A 1096 -17.10 40.56 -10.54
N ALA A 1097 -15.97 39.91 -10.27
CA ALA A 1097 -15.59 39.51 -8.91
C ALA A 1097 -15.16 40.72 -8.05
N LEU A 1098 -14.39 41.65 -8.63
CA LEU A 1098 -13.97 42.89 -7.97
C LEU A 1098 -15.17 43.82 -7.70
N ASP A 1099 -16.09 43.95 -8.67
CA ASP A 1099 -17.33 44.73 -8.54
C ASP A 1099 -18.29 44.15 -7.50
N ALA A 1100 -18.46 42.82 -7.46
CA ALA A 1100 -19.33 42.14 -6.50
C ALA A 1100 -18.90 42.41 -5.04
N GLN A 1101 -17.60 42.59 -4.80
CA GLN A 1101 -17.05 42.94 -3.48
C GLN A 1101 -17.16 44.43 -3.14
N TYR A 1102 -17.41 45.30 -4.14
CA TYR A 1102 -17.71 46.71 -3.91
C TYR A 1102 -19.14 46.95 -3.40
N MET A 1103 -20.06 45.99 -3.59
CA MET A 1103 -21.40 46.01 -3.00
C MET A 1103 -21.38 45.63 -1.52
N TYR A 1104 -20.92 46.58 -0.69
CA TYR A 1104 -20.90 46.44 0.77
C TYR A 1104 -22.32 46.19 1.32
N ASN A 1105 -22.44 45.29 2.30
CA ASN A 1105 -23.65 45.00 3.07
C ASN A 1105 -24.79 44.21 2.36
N THR A 1106 -24.46 43.30 1.45
CA THR A 1106 -25.44 42.34 0.87
C THR A 1106 -25.95 41.27 1.85
N ASN A 1107 -25.35 41.11 3.03
CA ASN A 1107 -25.83 40.19 4.06
C ASN A 1107 -27.26 40.52 4.55
N ASP A 1108 -27.68 41.78 4.48
CA ASP A 1108 -29.07 42.21 4.80
C ASP A 1108 -30.09 41.91 3.67
N LEU A 1109 -29.65 41.36 2.53
CA LEU A 1109 -30.50 41.01 1.38
C LEU A 1109 -30.64 39.49 1.17
N GLY A 1110 -29.87 38.67 1.88
CA GLY A 1110 -29.76 37.22 1.64
C GLY A 1110 -30.74 36.33 2.42
N SER A 1111 -31.51 36.85 3.37
CA SER A 1111 -32.29 36.03 4.33
C SER A 1111 -33.80 36.27 4.33
N ILE A 1112 -34.39 36.72 3.22
CA ILE A 1112 -35.86 36.73 3.04
C ILE A 1112 -36.26 35.53 2.17
N SER A 1113 -36.19 34.34 2.76
CA SER A 1113 -36.85 33.15 2.23
C SER A 1113 -38.37 33.32 2.40
N ILE A 1114 -39.05 33.86 1.39
CA ILE A 1114 -40.51 33.83 1.36
C ILE A 1114 -40.93 32.37 1.18
N ASP A 1115 -41.52 31.78 2.22
CA ASP A 1115 -42.10 30.45 2.18
C ASP A 1115 -43.36 30.45 1.28
N LEU A 1116 -43.13 30.21 0.00
CA LEU A 1116 -44.18 29.99 -1.01
C LEU A 1116 -44.73 28.55 -1.00
N GLY A 1117 -44.27 27.68 -0.09
CA GLY A 1117 -44.80 26.33 0.10
C GLY A 1117 -46.02 26.28 1.02
N GLY A 1118 -46.09 27.16 2.02
CA GLY A 1118 -47.13 27.13 3.06
C GLY A 1118 -48.51 27.68 2.68
N MET A 1119 -48.65 28.51 1.64
CA MET A 1119 -49.85 29.35 1.43
C MET A 1119 -50.95 28.78 0.50
N PHE A 1120 -50.89 27.52 0.07
CA PHE A 1120 -51.86 26.94 -0.89
C PHE A 1120 -52.79 25.83 -0.34
N MET A 1121 -52.88 25.66 0.98
CA MET A 1121 -53.61 24.53 1.60
C MET A 1121 -54.57 24.92 2.75
N GLN A 1122 -55.11 26.15 2.78
CA GLN A 1122 -56.09 26.50 3.84
C GLN A 1122 -57.15 27.57 3.51
N GLU A 1123 -57.80 27.53 2.34
CA GLU A 1123 -59.12 28.19 2.19
C GLU A 1123 -60.01 27.65 1.05
N GLN A 1124 -60.73 26.55 1.28
CA GLN A 1124 -62.02 26.28 0.61
C GLN A 1124 -62.85 25.18 1.31
N ALA A 1125 -64.00 25.58 1.89
CA ALA A 1125 -65.18 24.78 2.27
C ALA A 1125 -65.01 23.57 3.24
N ASP A 1126 -65.86 23.32 4.23
CA ASP A 1126 -67.04 24.08 4.72
C ASP A 1126 -68.19 24.30 3.71
N GLN A 1127 -68.62 23.22 3.03
CA GLN A 1127 -70.02 23.06 2.58
C GLN A 1127 -70.39 21.61 2.21
N GLU A 1128 -71.21 21.00 3.08
CA GLU A 1128 -72.30 20.01 2.89
C GLU A 1128 -72.10 18.70 2.05
N ASP A 1129 -72.71 17.62 2.57
CA ASP A 1129 -72.82 16.21 2.11
C ASP A 1129 -71.54 15.34 1.99
#